data_AF-A0A7W1R9K2-F1
#
_entry.id   AF-A0A7W1R9K2-F1
#
_cell.length_a   1.000
_cell.length_b   1.000
_cell.length_c   1.000
_cell.angle_alpha   90.00
_cell.angle_beta   90.00
_cell.angle_gamma   90.00
#
_symmetry.space_group_name_H-M   'P 1'
#
loop_
_entity.id
_entity.type
_entity.pdbx_description
1 polymer ?
#
loop_
_entity_poly.entity_id
_entity_poly.type
_entity_poly.pdbx_seq_one_letter_code
_entity_poly.pdbx_strand_id
1 'polypeptide(L)'
;MAETPDTDKLVKREAEGPAPDPITSSSTSAILLVCALLLTGVLVWSLYDEVYGTRPWKGYQQSYVKRFDRYLKRLAKKGFNSEAEVKKSDEYLRLSAAAKEAREATKGKQDEIDRQVRFIDRQLDAISEEFQNRRGRITVAAYNVENSDGSDKEKNRRKVEEMKANKSSVLMPADGDGTRLEKQEFNFNELETTYISLKEKKGGLLAQKGEVLKPIGELEKKRDEYLRNNVTEVTEQQVRLTQTSLGNFDYGLKQLNVNADMIVDRCESCNLGTRSVIPIRASDMMPVGRRPDSLARAFVSHPNKELLQIHNPEKFGCSSCHWGNGRATTSIEKGHGRNRFWMHSLFSKENTEAGCNQCHTADRVLQGAPRLTEGKDLFYERGCVGCHRYEGFDRESDALTNARQLSKQLEEEITGNERAAKVARAETSAPGVSDERATQLLAQAESLIVTNSQLESKVDQLNTQARYLMQDQKKVGPNLKDIRLKLRKEWIPEWLRDPQTFRPGTKMPTFWYLSGDEKTAKGNIVPASQQNDERKAIAAYLWQSAYEGQMPAQPQGDKTTGEQLFKTRGCMACHSIGEGEAQVGGEFAANLTRLGQKANYEYIVRWVHNPRERWAPYCPKEKRDLTPDDYKKNGKEFVFDTVKHAECPNDGAALQVQNMTVMPNFRLSDQDSRDIATYLISLTPAAQYPEASYMDNPALKEKGKTLIKQYGCAGCHEIRGFEDEQRIGKELTAEGA
;
A
#
# COMPACT_ATOMS: atom_id res chain seq x y z
N MET A 1 41.91 42.33 67.37
CA MET A 1 42.79 42.61 68.53
C MET A 1 42.03 42.20 69.76
N ALA A 2 42.67 41.34 70.56
CA ALA A 2 42.09 40.59 71.67
C ALA A 2 41.89 41.45 72.93
N GLU A 3 41.06 41.00 73.88
CA GLU A 3 41.51 40.46 75.17
C GLU A 3 40.33 40.01 76.07
N THR A 4 40.62 39.00 76.89
CA THR A 4 39.83 38.20 77.85
C THR A 4 39.74 38.88 79.24
N PRO A 5 39.42 38.24 80.40
CA PRO A 5 38.68 36.99 80.78
C PRO A 5 37.67 37.26 81.95
N ASP A 6 36.97 36.24 82.50
CA ASP A 6 37.03 35.88 83.95
C ASP A 6 36.17 34.65 84.34
N THR A 7 36.52 34.01 85.46
CA THR A 7 36.01 32.74 86.02
C THR A 7 35.03 32.88 87.20
N ASP A 8 34.18 31.85 87.44
CA ASP A 8 34.08 31.05 88.69
C ASP A 8 32.67 30.77 89.31
N LYS A 9 32.57 29.60 90.00
CA LYS A 9 31.63 29.14 91.08
C LYS A 9 30.60 28.01 90.85
N LEU A 10 30.61 27.04 91.78
CA LEU A 10 29.73 25.87 91.98
C LEU A 10 28.80 26.03 93.21
N VAL A 11 27.57 25.46 93.17
CA VAL A 11 26.58 25.41 94.28
C VAL A 11 25.93 24.00 94.40
N LYS A 12 25.59 23.60 95.64
CA LYS A 12 25.01 22.31 96.12
C LYS A 12 23.48 22.16 95.86
N ARG A 13 22.97 20.92 95.77
CA ARG A 13 21.55 20.53 95.50
C ARG A 13 20.86 19.88 96.72
N GLU A 14 19.56 20.11 96.89
CA GLU A 14 18.62 19.36 97.77
C GLU A 14 17.62 18.51 96.94
N ALA A 15 16.99 17.51 97.57
CA ALA A 15 16.22 16.43 96.92
C ALA A 15 14.70 16.69 96.79
N GLU A 16 14.12 16.36 95.63
CA GLU A 16 12.71 16.56 95.24
C GLU A 16 11.81 15.34 95.55
N GLY A 17 10.53 15.60 95.89
CA GLY A 17 9.47 14.60 96.13
C GLY A 17 8.93 13.91 94.87
N PRO A 18 7.96 12.97 95.01
CA PRO A 18 7.57 12.07 93.92
C PRO A 18 6.90 12.80 92.75
N ALA A 19 7.35 12.47 91.53
CA ALA A 19 6.93 13.11 90.29
C ALA A 19 5.43 12.84 89.98
N PRO A 20 4.67 13.86 89.54
CA PRO A 20 3.25 13.71 89.23
C PRO A 20 3.01 12.83 87.99
N ASP A 21 1.94 12.02 88.03
CA ASP A 21 1.54 11.15 86.92
C ASP A 21 1.17 12.00 85.68
N PRO A 22 1.87 11.85 84.55
CA PRO A 22 1.69 12.69 83.37
C PRO A 22 0.31 12.56 82.72
N ILE A 23 -0.42 11.47 82.97
CA ILE A 23 -1.76 11.22 82.39
C ILE A 23 -2.83 12.04 83.13
N THR A 24 -2.72 12.20 84.46
CA THR A 24 -3.69 12.97 85.25
C THR A 24 -3.32 14.43 85.45
N SER A 25 -2.05 14.80 85.24
CA SER A 25 -1.53 16.15 85.55
C SER A 25 -1.41 17.09 84.35
N SER A 26 -1.64 16.62 83.12
CA SER A 26 -1.53 17.45 81.91
C SER A 26 -2.74 17.27 80.97
N SER A 27 -3.32 18.39 80.51
CA SER A 27 -4.49 18.36 79.62
C SER A 27 -4.08 18.14 78.18
N THR A 28 -4.50 17.03 77.58
CA THR A 28 -4.30 16.71 76.15
C THR A 28 -5.27 17.44 75.23
N SER A 29 -6.19 18.23 75.77
CA SER A 29 -7.27 18.90 75.03
C SER A 29 -6.76 19.82 73.93
N ALA A 30 -5.64 20.52 74.14
CA ALA A 30 -5.05 21.40 73.13
C ALA A 30 -4.48 20.60 71.95
N ILE A 31 -3.83 19.47 72.20
CA ILE A 31 -3.30 18.57 71.17
C ILE A 31 -4.46 17.96 70.39
N LEU A 32 -5.50 17.47 71.08
CA LEU A 32 -6.70 16.93 70.45
C LEU A 32 -7.45 17.96 69.60
N LEU A 33 -7.54 19.21 70.05
CA LEU A 33 -8.13 20.30 69.29
C LEU A 33 -7.31 20.61 68.02
N VAL A 34 -5.98 20.68 68.13
CA VAL A 34 -5.11 20.89 66.97
C VAL A 34 -5.24 19.73 65.98
N CYS A 35 -5.23 18.49 66.45
CA CYS A 35 -5.45 17.31 65.59
C CYS A 35 -6.84 17.33 64.93
N ALA A 36 -7.90 17.68 65.66
CA ALA A 36 -9.26 17.77 65.13
C ALA A 36 -9.38 18.88 64.06
N LEU A 37 -8.76 20.04 64.28
CA LEU A 37 -8.71 21.13 63.30
C LEU A 37 -7.91 20.75 62.06
N LEU A 38 -6.77 20.06 62.22
CA LEU A 38 -5.98 19.56 61.09
C LEU A 38 -6.75 18.51 60.28
N LEU A 39 -7.41 17.55 60.94
CA LEU A 39 -8.26 16.56 60.27
C LEU A 39 -9.43 17.22 59.54
N THR A 40 -10.04 18.24 60.14
CA THR A 40 -11.11 19.02 59.49
C THR A 40 -10.57 19.79 58.29
N GLY A 41 -9.39 20.40 58.40
CA GLY A 41 -8.73 21.09 57.30
C GLY A 41 -8.40 20.15 56.14
N VAL A 42 -7.88 18.95 56.43
CA VAL A 42 -7.62 17.91 55.43
C VAL A 42 -8.90 17.41 54.79
N LEU A 43 -9.98 17.23 55.56
CA LEU A 43 -11.29 16.84 55.03
C LEU A 43 -11.83 17.91 54.07
N VAL A 44 -11.80 19.19 54.46
CA VAL A 44 -12.24 20.30 53.62
C VAL A 44 -11.39 20.38 52.34
N TRP A 45 -10.07 20.24 52.46
CA TRP A 45 -9.17 20.17 51.30
C TRP A 45 -9.53 18.99 50.39
N SER A 46 -9.71 17.80 50.95
CA SER A 46 -10.01 16.58 50.19
C SER A 46 -11.34 16.70 49.45
N LEU A 47 -12.37 17.29 50.07
CA LEU A 47 -13.65 17.53 49.42
C LEU A 47 -13.54 18.57 48.31
N TYR A 48 -12.75 19.62 48.53
CA TYR A 48 -12.48 20.62 47.50
C TYR A 48 -11.74 20.03 46.30
N ASP A 49 -10.67 19.26 46.55
CA ASP A 49 -9.89 18.59 45.51
C ASP A 49 -10.72 17.52 44.80
N GLU A 50 -11.56 16.76 45.51
CA GLU A 50 -12.46 15.79 44.88
C GLU A 50 -13.42 16.47 43.89
N VAL A 51 -14.05 17.58 44.30
CA VAL A 51 -15.07 18.25 43.48
C VAL A 51 -14.46 19.03 42.33
N TYR A 52 -13.40 19.81 42.56
CA TYR A 52 -12.84 20.73 41.58
C TYR A 52 -11.56 20.23 40.90
N GLY A 53 -10.74 19.45 41.60
CA GLY A 53 -9.51 18.86 41.07
C GLY A 53 -9.76 17.58 40.29
N THR A 54 -10.42 16.59 40.90
CA THR A 54 -10.59 15.26 40.31
C THR A 54 -11.84 15.14 39.41
N ARG A 55 -12.84 16.01 39.58
CA ARG A 55 -14.12 15.97 38.84
C ARG A 55 -14.47 17.23 38.01
N PRO A 56 -13.52 17.86 37.29
CA PRO A 56 -13.80 19.08 36.52
C PRO A 56 -14.79 18.85 35.36
N TRP A 57 -14.95 17.61 34.89
CA TRP A 57 -15.92 17.21 33.86
C TRP A 57 -17.38 17.53 34.22
N LYS A 58 -17.74 17.59 35.51
CA LYS A 58 -19.08 18.02 35.95
C LYS A 58 -19.37 19.46 35.54
N GLY A 59 -18.38 20.34 35.67
CA GLY A 59 -18.49 21.74 35.23
C GLY A 59 -18.64 21.85 33.72
N TYR A 60 -17.97 20.99 32.95
CA TYR A 60 -18.12 20.94 31.50
C TYR A 60 -19.53 20.50 31.09
N GLN A 61 -20.08 19.47 31.74
CA GLN A 61 -21.45 18.99 31.52
C GLN A 61 -22.50 20.07 31.83
N GLN A 62 -22.36 20.78 32.95
CA GLN A 62 -23.26 21.90 33.29
C GLN A 62 -23.18 23.04 32.25
N SER A 63 -21.97 23.34 31.77
CA SER A 63 -21.77 24.32 30.70
C SER A 63 -22.41 23.88 29.39
N TYR A 64 -22.30 22.59 29.02
CA TYR A 64 -22.94 22.02 27.85
C TYR A 64 -24.46 22.18 27.92
N VAL A 65 -25.10 21.72 29.00
CA VAL A 65 -26.57 21.79 29.18
C VAL A 65 -27.06 23.24 29.06
N LYS A 66 -26.40 24.17 29.76
CA LYS A 66 -26.76 25.61 29.75
C LYS A 66 -26.61 26.24 28.35
N ARG A 67 -25.55 25.91 27.63
CA ARG A 67 -25.28 26.46 26.29
C ARG A 67 -26.19 25.84 25.24
N PHE A 68 -26.44 24.54 25.33
CA PHE A 68 -27.26 23.83 24.35
C PHE A 68 -28.73 24.22 24.50
N ASP A 69 -29.26 24.31 25.72
CA ASP A 69 -30.62 24.82 25.97
C ASP A 69 -30.83 26.22 25.37
N ARG A 70 -29.84 27.12 25.54
CA ARG A 70 -29.88 28.46 24.92
C ARG A 70 -29.92 28.38 23.40
N TYR A 71 -29.11 27.51 22.79
CA TYR A 71 -29.11 27.31 21.35
C TYR A 71 -30.46 26.79 20.85
N LEU A 72 -31.03 25.79 21.52
CA LEU A 72 -32.34 25.23 21.19
C LEU A 72 -33.46 26.29 21.27
N LYS A 73 -33.43 27.15 22.30
CA LYS A 73 -34.35 28.30 22.40
C LYS A 73 -34.18 29.30 21.26
N ARG A 74 -32.95 29.54 20.82
CA ARG A 74 -32.65 30.40 19.66
C ARG A 74 -33.15 29.79 18.35
N LEU A 75 -32.95 28.49 18.16
CA LEU A 75 -33.46 27.75 17.00
C LEU A 75 -34.99 27.81 16.95
N ALA A 76 -35.67 27.51 18.06
CA ALA A 76 -37.12 27.59 18.16
C ALA A 76 -37.66 29.00 17.81
N LYS A 77 -36.92 30.06 18.16
CA LYS A 77 -37.29 31.45 17.82
C LYS A 77 -37.02 31.83 16.35
N LYS A 78 -36.05 31.19 15.69
CA LYS A 78 -35.68 31.49 14.29
C LYS A 78 -36.63 30.87 13.25
N GLY A 79 -37.43 29.88 13.65
CA GLY A 79 -38.22 29.08 12.72
C GLY A 79 -37.41 27.96 12.04
N PHE A 80 -38.11 27.00 11.46
CA PHE A 80 -37.52 25.85 10.76
C PHE A 80 -37.74 26.03 9.26
N ASN A 81 -36.68 26.41 8.54
CA ASN A 81 -36.72 26.59 7.09
C ASN A 81 -36.52 25.25 6.39
N SER A 82 -37.53 24.83 5.64
CA SER A 82 -37.46 23.63 4.81
C SER A 82 -36.55 23.82 3.60
N GLU A 83 -36.06 22.72 3.04
CA GLU A 83 -35.34 22.74 1.75
C GLU A 83 -36.14 23.46 0.65
N ALA A 84 -37.47 23.36 0.69
CA ALA A 84 -38.38 24.01 -0.24
C ALA A 84 -38.38 25.55 -0.14
N GLU A 85 -38.09 26.13 1.03
CA GLU A 85 -38.03 27.59 1.21
C GLU A 85 -36.69 28.15 0.77
N VAL A 86 -35.59 27.45 1.04
CA VAL A 86 -34.25 27.87 0.60
C VAL A 86 -34.13 27.79 -0.91
N LYS A 87 -34.74 26.77 -1.54
CA LYS A 87 -34.84 26.69 -3.01
C LYS A 87 -35.64 27.84 -3.64
N LYS A 88 -36.44 28.57 -2.87
CA LYS A 88 -37.16 29.78 -3.30
C LYS A 88 -36.41 31.08 -3.05
N SER A 89 -35.22 31.03 -2.46
CA SER A 89 -34.40 32.22 -2.23
C SER A 89 -33.82 32.78 -3.52
N ASP A 90 -33.70 34.10 -3.60
CA ASP A 90 -33.20 34.81 -4.80
C ASP A 90 -31.81 34.33 -5.22
N GLU A 91 -30.91 34.09 -4.26
CA GLU A 91 -29.53 33.67 -4.56
C GLU A 91 -29.46 32.21 -5.05
N TYR A 92 -30.29 31.30 -4.50
CA TYR A 92 -30.39 29.93 -5.02
C TYR A 92 -30.97 29.93 -6.43
N LEU A 93 -32.02 30.72 -6.67
CA LEU A 93 -32.64 30.86 -7.99
C LEU A 93 -31.63 31.43 -9.01
N ARG A 94 -30.81 32.42 -8.62
CA ARG A 94 -29.75 32.99 -9.47
C ARG A 94 -28.69 31.96 -9.87
N LEU A 95 -28.16 31.22 -8.90
CA LEU A 95 -27.15 30.17 -9.15
C LEU A 95 -27.74 29.01 -9.99
N SER A 96 -28.99 28.64 -9.71
CA SER A 96 -29.70 27.62 -10.48
C SER A 96 -29.99 28.08 -11.92
N ALA A 97 -30.34 29.35 -12.13
CA ALA A 97 -30.57 29.94 -13.44
C ALA A 97 -29.27 30.00 -14.26
N ALA A 98 -28.16 30.46 -13.66
CA ALA A 98 -26.86 30.51 -14.31
C ALA A 98 -26.36 29.11 -14.73
N ALA A 99 -26.54 28.09 -13.87
CA ALA A 99 -26.19 26.71 -14.21
C ALA A 99 -27.07 26.17 -15.37
N LYS A 100 -28.36 26.53 -15.38
CA LYS A 100 -29.29 26.16 -16.45
C LYS A 100 -28.92 26.81 -17.79
N GLU A 101 -28.61 28.11 -17.78
CA GLU A 101 -28.19 28.86 -18.96
C GLU A 101 -26.87 28.31 -19.52
N ALA A 102 -25.89 28.02 -18.66
CA ALA A 102 -24.64 27.39 -19.08
C ALA A 102 -24.85 26.00 -19.71
N ARG A 103 -25.80 25.20 -19.17
CA ARG A 103 -26.20 23.92 -19.79
C ARG A 103 -26.88 24.14 -21.15
N GLU A 104 -27.79 25.10 -21.27
CA GLU A 104 -28.48 25.38 -22.54
C GLU A 104 -27.51 25.89 -23.62
N ALA A 105 -26.58 26.77 -23.27
CA ALA A 105 -25.56 27.30 -24.18
C ALA A 105 -24.56 26.24 -24.67
N THR A 106 -24.27 25.24 -23.84
CA THR A 106 -23.33 24.15 -24.18
C THR A 106 -24.01 22.93 -24.79
N LYS A 107 -25.34 22.80 -24.65
CA LYS A 107 -26.13 21.66 -25.14
C LYS A 107 -25.91 21.37 -26.63
N GLY A 108 -25.88 22.39 -27.48
CA GLY A 108 -25.66 22.19 -28.92
C GLY A 108 -24.31 21.52 -29.24
N LYS A 109 -23.24 21.97 -28.58
CA LYS A 109 -21.89 21.38 -28.71
C LYS A 109 -21.82 19.98 -28.09
N GLN A 110 -22.47 19.79 -26.94
CA GLN A 110 -22.56 18.48 -26.30
C GLN A 110 -23.28 17.47 -27.20
N ASP A 111 -24.43 17.84 -27.77
CA ASP A 111 -25.23 16.98 -28.64
C ASP A 111 -24.46 16.63 -29.92
N GLU A 112 -23.65 17.55 -30.45
CA GLU A 112 -22.77 17.31 -31.59
C GLU A 112 -21.68 16.29 -31.26
N ILE A 113 -20.95 16.49 -30.16
CA ILE A 113 -19.92 15.55 -29.70
C ILE A 113 -20.55 14.17 -29.43
N ASP A 114 -21.71 14.14 -28.78
CA ASP A 114 -22.42 12.89 -28.47
C ASP A 114 -22.91 12.17 -29.74
N ARG A 115 -23.30 12.90 -30.79
CA ARG A 115 -23.61 12.31 -32.11
C ARG A 115 -22.36 11.68 -32.73
N GLN A 116 -21.22 12.37 -32.72
CA GLN A 116 -19.97 11.87 -33.28
C GLN A 116 -19.45 10.65 -32.52
N VAL A 117 -19.51 10.68 -31.18
CA VAL A 117 -19.15 9.54 -30.34
C VAL A 117 -20.05 8.33 -30.62
N ARG A 118 -21.38 8.52 -30.71
CA ARG A 118 -22.31 7.43 -31.05
C ARG A 118 -22.04 6.83 -32.42
N PHE A 119 -21.68 7.64 -33.41
CA PHE A 119 -21.33 7.14 -34.73
C PHE A 119 -20.06 6.28 -34.68
N ILE A 120 -19.02 6.77 -33.99
CA ILE A 120 -17.77 6.01 -33.80
C ILE A 120 -18.02 4.73 -33.01
N ASP A 121 -18.88 4.76 -31.98
CA ASP A 121 -19.23 3.57 -31.20
C ASP A 121 -19.87 2.49 -32.08
N ARG A 122 -20.79 2.86 -32.97
CA ARG A 122 -21.39 1.92 -33.93
C ARG A 122 -20.37 1.33 -34.90
N GLN A 123 -19.42 2.16 -35.36
CA GLN A 123 -18.34 1.68 -36.21
C GLN A 123 -17.43 0.71 -35.45
N LEU A 124 -17.09 1.02 -34.21
CA LEU A 124 -16.33 0.14 -33.32
C LEU A 124 -17.07 -1.17 -33.08
N ASP A 125 -18.36 -1.14 -32.76
CA ASP A 125 -19.17 -2.34 -32.52
C ASP A 125 -19.19 -3.26 -33.74
N ALA A 126 -19.34 -2.69 -34.95
CA ALA A 126 -19.37 -3.45 -36.20
C ALA A 126 -18.03 -4.17 -36.50
N ILE A 127 -16.89 -3.52 -36.22
CA ILE A 127 -15.58 -4.10 -36.49
C ILE A 127 -15.05 -4.97 -35.34
N SER A 128 -15.53 -4.76 -34.12
CA SER A 128 -14.92 -5.31 -32.90
C SER A 128 -14.99 -6.83 -32.86
N GLU A 129 -16.15 -7.43 -33.16
CA GLU A 129 -16.30 -8.90 -33.10
C GLU A 129 -15.34 -9.60 -34.07
N GLU A 130 -15.34 -9.18 -35.34
CA GLU A 130 -14.48 -9.76 -36.37
C GLU A 130 -13.00 -9.59 -36.02
N PHE A 131 -12.62 -8.39 -35.56
CA PHE A 131 -11.25 -8.12 -35.12
C PHE A 131 -10.85 -8.99 -33.93
N GLN A 132 -11.66 -9.07 -32.87
CA GLN A 132 -11.33 -9.87 -31.67
C GLN A 132 -11.29 -11.37 -31.97
N ASN A 133 -12.22 -11.89 -32.76
CA ASN A 133 -12.26 -13.31 -33.14
C ASN A 133 -11.04 -13.70 -33.96
N ARG A 134 -10.66 -12.90 -34.97
CA ARG A 134 -9.45 -13.15 -35.76
C ARG A 134 -8.19 -13.04 -34.90
N ARG A 135 -8.12 -12.03 -34.03
CA ARG A 135 -7.01 -11.87 -33.07
C ARG A 135 -6.87 -13.12 -32.19
N GLY A 136 -7.97 -13.61 -31.61
CA GLY A 136 -7.96 -14.81 -30.77
C GLY A 136 -7.46 -16.05 -31.51
N ARG A 137 -7.93 -16.30 -32.74
CA ARG A 137 -7.47 -17.43 -33.56
C ARG A 137 -5.98 -17.33 -33.89
N ILE A 138 -5.50 -16.14 -34.26
CA ILE A 138 -4.08 -15.88 -34.52
C ILE A 138 -3.25 -16.12 -33.25
N THR A 139 -3.72 -15.67 -32.08
CA THR A 139 -3.05 -15.89 -30.79
C THR A 139 -2.96 -17.38 -30.43
N VAL A 140 -4.00 -18.18 -30.71
CA VAL A 140 -3.96 -19.64 -30.50
C VAL A 140 -2.99 -20.31 -31.48
N ALA A 141 -2.99 -19.89 -32.74
CA ALA A 141 -2.02 -20.40 -33.71
C ALA A 141 -0.57 -20.04 -33.30
N ALA A 142 -0.34 -18.83 -32.78
CA ALA A 142 0.95 -18.41 -32.24
C ALA A 142 1.36 -19.23 -31.00
N TYR A 143 0.43 -19.54 -30.09
CA TYR A 143 0.70 -20.46 -28.97
C TYR A 143 1.21 -21.83 -29.45
N ASN A 144 0.61 -22.38 -30.49
CA ASN A 144 1.07 -23.66 -31.05
C ASN A 144 2.48 -23.54 -31.65
N VAL A 145 2.90 -22.38 -32.16
CA VAL A 145 4.28 -22.13 -32.61
C VAL A 145 5.25 -22.16 -31.42
N GLU A 146 4.87 -21.62 -30.26
CA GLU A 146 5.70 -21.62 -29.04
C GLU A 146 5.87 -23.04 -28.45
N ASN A 147 4.84 -23.88 -28.61
CA ASN A 147 4.77 -25.21 -28.00
C ASN A 147 5.10 -26.37 -28.95
N SER A 148 5.61 -26.08 -30.15
CA SER A 148 6.03 -27.10 -31.13
C SER A 148 7.50 -26.95 -31.52
N ASP A 149 8.12 -28.07 -31.88
CA ASP A 149 9.53 -28.15 -32.27
C ASP A 149 9.69 -28.57 -33.74
N GLY A 150 10.84 -28.23 -34.33
CA GLY A 150 11.22 -28.69 -35.67
C GLY A 150 10.25 -28.29 -36.80
N SER A 151 9.83 -29.25 -37.61
CA SER A 151 8.97 -29.01 -38.78
C SER A 151 7.55 -28.54 -38.44
N ASP A 152 7.04 -28.92 -37.27
CA ASP A 152 5.70 -28.51 -36.82
C ASP A 152 5.64 -27.02 -36.48
N LYS A 153 6.74 -26.47 -35.94
CA LYS A 153 6.88 -25.04 -35.66
C LYS A 153 6.78 -24.19 -36.93
N GLU A 154 7.48 -24.60 -37.98
CA GLU A 154 7.48 -23.90 -39.28
C GLU A 154 6.11 -23.99 -39.98
N LYS A 155 5.44 -25.14 -39.89
CA LYS A 155 4.07 -25.32 -40.38
C LYS A 155 3.09 -24.38 -39.67
N ASN A 156 3.17 -24.29 -38.34
CA ASN A 156 2.32 -23.41 -37.55
C ASN A 156 2.61 -21.92 -37.85
N ARG A 157 3.87 -21.56 -38.11
CA ARG A 157 4.26 -20.19 -38.51
C ARG A 157 3.61 -19.77 -39.83
N ARG A 158 3.66 -20.62 -40.86
CA ARG A 158 3.00 -20.35 -42.16
C ARG A 158 1.50 -20.15 -42.02
N LYS A 159 0.87 -20.94 -41.15
CA LYS A 159 -0.57 -20.83 -40.85
C LYS A 159 -0.94 -19.48 -40.24
N VAL A 160 -0.09 -18.92 -39.37
CA VAL A 160 -0.29 -17.57 -38.80
C VAL A 160 -0.26 -16.50 -39.89
N GLU A 161 0.71 -16.54 -40.80
CA GLU A 161 0.83 -15.56 -41.88
C GLU A 161 -0.34 -15.63 -42.87
N GLU A 162 -0.79 -16.84 -43.23
CA GLU A 162 -1.98 -17.04 -44.04
C GLU A 162 -3.24 -16.45 -43.38
N MET A 163 -3.40 -16.66 -42.07
CA MET A 163 -4.51 -16.08 -41.31
C MET A 163 -4.51 -14.55 -41.28
N LYS A 164 -3.33 -13.91 -41.28
CA LYS A 164 -3.19 -12.45 -41.35
C LYS A 164 -3.56 -11.92 -42.74
N ALA A 165 -3.14 -12.60 -43.80
CA ALA A 165 -3.34 -12.18 -45.19
C ALA A 165 -4.79 -12.31 -45.70
N ASN A 166 -5.57 -13.25 -45.15
CA ASN A 166 -6.95 -13.47 -45.57
C ASN A 166 -7.82 -12.21 -45.41
N LYS A 167 -8.69 -11.92 -46.37
CA LYS A 167 -9.65 -10.80 -46.29
C LYS A 167 -10.98 -11.28 -45.74
N SER A 168 -11.60 -10.48 -44.88
CA SER A 168 -12.97 -10.68 -44.43
C SER A 168 -13.80 -9.43 -44.71
N SER A 169 -15.09 -9.63 -45.01
CA SER A 169 -15.99 -8.50 -45.24
C SER A 169 -16.73 -8.14 -43.97
N VAL A 170 -16.68 -6.86 -43.60
CA VAL A 170 -17.40 -6.29 -42.46
C VAL A 170 -18.43 -5.30 -42.99
N LEU A 171 -19.63 -5.33 -42.42
CA LEU A 171 -20.68 -4.35 -42.72
C LEU A 171 -20.47 -3.11 -41.83
N MET A 172 -19.95 -2.03 -42.40
CA MET A 172 -19.62 -0.81 -41.68
C MET A 172 -20.75 0.23 -41.78
N PRO A 173 -21.12 0.91 -40.68
CA PRO A 173 -22.03 2.04 -40.73
C PRO A 173 -21.45 3.21 -41.54
N ALA A 174 -22.20 3.68 -42.53
CA ALA A 174 -21.81 4.77 -43.42
C ALA A 174 -22.54 6.10 -43.13
N ASP A 175 -23.40 6.11 -42.11
CA ASP A 175 -24.16 7.25 -41.63
C ASP A 175 -24.25 7.26 -40.10
N GLY A 176 -24.43 8.46 -39.52
CA GLY A 176 -24.57 8.64 -38.06
C GLY A 176 -25.67 7.78 -37.45
N ASP A 177 -26.73 7.51 -38.21
CA ASP A 177 -27.94 6.82 -37.78
C ASP A 177 -27.87 5.29 -37.94
N GLY A 178 -26.81 4.76 -38.56
CA GLY A 178 -26.57 3.32 -38.69
C GLY A 178 -27.55 2.61 -39.62
N THR A 179 -28.30 3.37 -40.41
CA THR A 179 -29.32 2.84 -41.32
C THR A 179 -28.71 2.39 -42.64
N ARG A 180 -27.55 2.94 -42.99
CA ARG A 180 -26.82 2.62 -44.22
C ARG A 180 -25.55 1.86 -43.87
N LEU A 181 -25.55 0.56 -44.20
CA LEU A 181 -24.39 -0.30 -44.03
C LEU A 181 -23.67 -0.46 -45.37
N GLU A 182 -22.36 -0.23 -45.38
CA GLU A 182 -21.49 -0.47 -46.51
C GLU A 182 -20.61 -1.68 -46.25
N LYS A 183 -20.58 -2.62 -47.21
CA LYS A 183 -19.70 -3.77 -47.14
C LYS A 183 -18.27 -3.32 -47.46
N GLN A 184 -17.37 -3.47 -46.51
CA GLN A 184 -15.95 -3.16 -46.67
C GLN A 184 -15.12 -4.42 -46.43
N GLU A 185 -14.06 -4.62 -47.20
CA GLU A 185 -13.16 -5.77 -47.05
C GLU A 185 -11.88 -5.35 -46.36
N PHE A 186 -11.47 -6.14 -45.38
CA PHE A 186 -10.28 -5.88 -44.58
C PHE A 186 -9.45 -7.16 -44.40
N ASN A 187 -8.15 -7.05 -44.57
CA ASN A 187 -7.20 -8.01 -44.00
C ASN A 187 -6.98 -7.72 -42.49
N PHE A 188 -6.25 -8.58 -41.77
CA PHE A 188 -6.07 -8.40 -40.33
C PHE A 188 -5.40 -7.06 -39.97
N ASN A 189 -4.41 -6.64 -40.74
CA ASN A 189 -3.68 -5.39 -40.49
C ASN A 189 -4.59 -4.17 -40.73
N GLU A 190 -5.42 -4.20 -41.78
CA GLU A 190 -6.39 -3.13 -42.08
C GLU A 190 -7.48 -3.05 -40.99
N LEU A 191 -8.01 -4.20 -40.53
CA LEU A 191 -8.95 -4.25 -39.40
C LEU A 191 -8.37 -3.58 -38.16
N GLU A 192 -7.11 -3.91 -37.86
CA GLU A 192 -6.37 -3.39 -36.72
C GLU A 192 -6.16 -1.87 -36.84
N THR A 193 -5.70 -1.36 -37.98
CA THR A 193 -5.50 0.09 -38.22
C THR A 193 -6.80 0.87 -38.07
N THR A 194 -7.89 0.38 -38.68
CA THR A 194 -9.20 1.04 -38.61
C THR A 194 -9.72 1.09 -37.18
N TYR A 195 -9.64 -0.03 -36.44
CA TYR A 195 -10.07 -0.12 -35.04
C TYR A 195 -9.33 0.90 -34.13
N ILE A 196 -8.02 1.08 -34.31
CA ILE A 196 -7.24 2.08 -33.56
C ILE A 196 -7.72 3.50 -33.85
N SER A 197 -7.82 3.84 -35.14
CA SER A 197 -8.11 5.21 -35.57
C SER A 197 -9.46 5.70 -35.01
N LEU A 198 -10.42 4.78 -34.90
CA LEU A 198 -11.73 5.03 -34.29
C LEU A 198 -11.62 5.28 -32.77
N LYS A 199 -10.82 4.48 -32.06
CA LYS A 199 -10.57 4.70 -30.62
C LYS A 199 -9.87 6.04 -30.34
N GLU A 200 -8.85 6.39 -31.12
CA GLU A 200 -8.14 7.68 -30.98
C GLU A 200 -9.11 8.86 -31.18
N LYS A 201 -9.93 8.82 -32.23
CA LYS A 201 -10.96 9.84 -32.49
C LYS A 201 -11.97 9.95 -31.33
N LYS A 202 -12.46 8.82 -30.81
CA LYS A 202 -13.35 8.79 -29.63
C LYS A 202 -12.69 9.44 -28.42
N GLY A 203 -11.43 9.11 -28.14
CA GLY A 203 -10.68 9.68 -27.03
C GLY A 203 -10.58 11.20 -27.11
N GLY A 204 -10.23 11.74 -28.28
CA GLY A 204 -10.15 13.19 -28.50
C GLY A 204 -11.48 13.92 -28.28
N LEU A 205 -12.59 13.34 -28.75
CA LEU A 205 -13.93 13.90 -28.57
C LEU A 205 -14.38 13.91 -27.09
N LEU A 206 -14.06 12.87 -26.33
CA LEU A 206 -14.38 12.81 -24.90
C LEU A 206 -13.56 13.84 -24.08
N ALA A 207 -12.30 14.07 -24.44
CA ALA A 207 -11.49 15.12 -23.83
C ALA A 207 -12.11 16.50 -24.09
N GLN A 208 -12.53 16.77 -25.34
CA GLN A 208 -13.22 18.01 -25.70
C GLN A 208 -14.54 18.19 -24.91
N LYS A 209 -15.30 17.11 -24.70
CA LYS A 209 -16.51 17.13 -23.87
C LYS A 209 -16.23 17.55 -22.42
N GLY A 210 -15.13 17.05 -21.85
CA GLY A 210 -14.70 17.42 -20.50
C GLY A 210 -14.49 18.92 -20.33
N GLU A 211 -13.80 19.56 -21.27
CA GLU A 211 -13.55 21.01 -21.26
C GLU A 211 -14.85 21.83 -21.39
N VAL A 212 -15.80 21.37 -22.20
CA VAL A 212 -17.10 22.04 -22.37
C VAL A 212 -17.95 22.00 -21.08
N LEU A 213 -17.84 20.94 -20.28
CA LEU A 213 -18.67 20.73 -19.08
C LEU A 213 -18.12 21.39 -17.81
N LYS A 214 -16.83 21.77 -17.79
CA LYS A 214 -16.14 22.30 -16.61
C LYS A 214 -16.85 23.50 -15.96
N PRO A 215 -17.33 24.53 -16.69
CA PRO A 215 -18.01 25.68 -16.09
C PRO A 215 -19.34 25.33 -15.40
N ILE A 216 -20.04 24.31 -15.89
CA ILE A 216 -21.31 23.85 -15.31
C ILE A 216 -21.06 23.26 -13.91
N GLY A 217 -20.04 22.41 -13.78
CA GLY A 217 -19.69 21.79 -12.50
C GLY A 217 -19.32 22.80 -11.41
N GLU A 218 -18.66 23.90 -11.78
CA GLU A 218 -18.31 24.97 -10.84
C GLU A 218 -19.54 25.73 -10.32
N LEU A 219 -20.53 25.99 -11.18
CA LEU A 219 -21.77 26.68 -10.82
C LEU A 219 -22.68 25.81 -9.95
N GLU A 220 -22.77 24.52 -10.26
CA GLU A 220 -23.54 23.55 -9.47
C GLU A 220 -22.96 23.38 -8.06
N LYS A 221 -21.63 23.30 -7.95
CA LYS A 221 -20.95 23.25 -6.65
C LYS A 221 -21.31 24.45 -5.77
N LYS A 222 -21.28 25.67 -6.33
CA LYS A 222 -21.66 26.90 -5.61
C LYS A 222 -23.13 26.89 -5.17
N ARG A 223 -24.04 26.42 -6.03
CA ARG A 223 -25.47 26.26 -5.70
C ARG A 223 -25.68 25.29 -4.54
N ASP A 224 -25.02 24.14 -4.57
CA ASP A 224 -25.20 23.09 -3.57
C ASP A 224 -24.58 23.46 -2.22
N GLU A 225 -23.48 24.22 -2.23
CA GLU A 225 -22.92 24.86 -1.03
C GLU A 225 -23.90 25.88 -0.41
N TYR A 226 -24.58 26.68 -1.23
CA TYR A 226 -25.59 27.63 -0.74
C TYR A 226 -26.79 26.93 -0.09
N LEU A 227 -27.33 25.89 -0.72
CA LEU A 227 -28.45 25.10 -0.17
C LEU A 227 -28.09 24.52 1.20
N ARG A 228 -26.93 23.86 1.29
CA ARG A 228 -26.41 23.24 2.51
C ARG A 228 -26.24 24.24 3.66
N ASN A 229 -25.92 25.49 3.35
CA ASN A 229 -25.69 26.52 4.36
C ASN A 229 -26.97 27.17 4.90
N ASN A 230 -28.11 26.98 4.24
CA ASN A 230 -29.34 27.72 4.53
C ASN A 230 -30.55 26.85 4.91
N VAL A 231 -30.51 25.53 4.68
CA VAL A 231 -31.57 24.58 5.11
C VAL A 231 -31.41 24.23 6.58
N THR A 232 -32.51 24.24 7.35
CA THR A 232 -32.50 23.70 8.71
C THR A 232 -32.89 22.22 8.69
N GLU A 233 -31.94 21.33 8.97
CA GLU A 233 -32.13 19.86 9.03
C GLU A 233 -32.96 19.38 10.23
N VAL A 234 -33.45 20.28 11.08
CA VAL A 234 -33.96 19.97 12.42
C VAL A 234 -35.45 20.27 12.49
N THR A 235 -36.24 19.36 13.06
CA THR A 235 -37.69 19.54 13.26
C THR A 235 -38.02 20.13 14.64
N GLU A 236 -39.19 20.75 14.75
CA GLU A 236 -39.70 21.25 16.03
C GLU A 236 -39.80 20.15 17.10
N GLN A 237 -40.24 18.95 16.69
CA GLN A 237 -40.33 17.79 17.57
C GLN A 237 -38.95 17.36 18.10
N GLN A 238 -37.92 17.35 17.24
CA GLN A 238 -36.55 17.04 17.67
C GLN A 238 -36.03 18.05 18.69
N VAL A 239 -36.32 19.34 18.50
CA VAL A 239 -35.95 20.40 19.47
C VAL A 239 -36.64 20.17 20.82
N ARG A 240 -37.96 19.92 20.82
CA ARG A 240 -38.72 19.67 22.05
C ARG A 240 -38.21 18.45 22.82
N LEU A 241 -38.01 17.32 22.13
CA LEU A 241 -37.49 16.10 22.74
C LEU A 241 -36.08 16.31 23.33
N THR A 242 -35.22 17.03 22.61
CA THR A 242 -33.87 17.34 23.09
C THR A 242 -33.90 18.24 24.32
N GLN A 243 -34.80 19.25 24.37
CA GLN A 243 -34.99 20.09 25.55
C GLN A 243 -35.44 19.28 26.77
N THR A 244 -36.37 18.33 26.60
CA THR A 244 -36.78 17.42 27.67
C THR A 244 -35.62 16.57 28.17
N SER A 245 -34.82 16.02 27.24
CA SER A 245 -33.62 15.24 27.59
C SER A 245 -32.59 16.06 28.37
N LEU A 246 -32.41 17.35 28.05
CA LEU A 246 -31.51 18.24 28.78
C LEU A 246 -32.01 18.59 30.18
N GLY A 247 -33.33 18.66 30.38
CA GLY A 247 -33.94 18.84 31.70
C GLY A 247 -33.63 17.68 32.66
N ASN A 248 -33.53 16.47 32.13
CA ASN A 248 -33.24 15.23 32.87
C ASN A 248 -31.78 14.76 32.68
N PHE A 249 -30.85 15.68 32.40
CA PHE A 249 -29.48 15.31 32.08
C PHE A 249 -28.75 14.67 33.27
N ASP A 250 -28.18 13.48 33.06
CA ASP A 250 -27.39 12.75 34.06
C ASP A 250 -25.93 13.23 34.12
N TYR A 251 -25.59 13.93 35.20
CA TYR A 251 -24.25 14.44 35.49
C TYR A 251 -23.33 13.36 36.07
N GLY A 252 -22.89 12.45 35.20
CA GLY A 252 -22.08 11.30 35.56
C GLY A 252 -20.87 11.11 34.65
N LEU A 253 -19.92 10.29 35.11
CA LEU A 253 -18.81 9.84 34.27
C LEU A 253 -19.38 8.85 33.24
N LYS A 254 -19.21 9.16 31.95
CA LYS A 254 -19.59 8.27 30.85
C LYS A 254 -18.36 7.43 30.52
N GLN A 255 -18.33 6.19 30.99
CA GLN A 255 -17.23 5.26 30.77
C GLN A 255 -17.68 4.08 29.93
N LEU A 256 -16.87 3.74 28.94
CA LEU A 256 -16.96 2.51 28.16
C LEU A 256 -15.69 1.68 28.36
N ASN A 257 -15.86 0.37 28.54
CA ASN A 257 -14.75 -0.58 28.56
C ASN A 257 -14.81 -1.41 27.28
N VAL A 258 -13.83 -1.21 26.40
CA VAL A 258 -13.70 -1.96 25.15
C VAL A 258 -12.76 -3.12 25.41
N ASN A 259 -13.34 -4.28 25.74
CA ASN A 259 -12.59 -5.44 26.25
C ASN A 259 -11.61 -6.05 25.23
N ALA A 260 -11.91 -5.95 23.93
CA ALA A 260 -11.06 -6.51 22.87
C ALA A 260 -9.65 -5.87 22.84
N ASP A 261 -9.57 -4.57 23.15
CA ASP A 261 -8.34 -3.79 23.06
C ASP A 261 -7.84 -3.28 24.43
N MET A 262 -8.48 -3.71 25.53
CA MET A 262 -8.24 -3.20 26.90
C MET A 262 -8.33 -1.67 27.02
N ILE A 263 -9.09 -1.03 26.14
CA ILE A 263 -9.27 0.43 26.11
C ILE A 263 -10.40 0.81 27.08
N VAL A 264 -10.13 1.82 27.90
CA VAL A 264 -11.15 2.49 28.72
C VAL A 264 -11.36 3.87 28.14
N ASP A 265 -12.55 4.13 27.61
CA ASP A 265 -12.92 5.39 26.98
C ASP A 265 -13.87 6.17 27.86
N ARG A 266 -13.55 7.44 28.11
CA ARG A 266 -14.38 8.40 28.84
C ARG A 266 -14.56 9.70 28.07
N CYS A 267 -14.29 9.71 26.77
CA CYS A 267 -14.27 10.89 25.92
C CYS A 267 -15.63 11.62 25.90
N GLU A 268 -16.74 10.86 25.91
CA GLU A 268 -18.09 11.41 25.96
C GLU A 268 -18.44 12.08 27.30
N SER A 269 -17.63 11.91 28.34
CA SER A 269 -17.81 12.67 29.59
C SER A 269 -17.66 14.18 29.39
N CYS A 270 -16.87 14.58 28.38
CA CYS A 270 -16.60 15.98 28.02
C CYS A 270 -17.15 16.34 26.63
N ASN A 271 -17.09 15.43 25.65
CA ASN A 271 -17.50 15.67 24.26
C ASN A 271 -18.97 15.29 24.01
N LEU A 272 -19.88 15.90 24.77
CA LEU A 272 -21.30 15.52 24.87
C LEU A 272 -22.12 15.76 23.60
N GLY A 273 -21.66 16.66 22.72
CA GLY A 273 -22.37 16.99 21.48
C GLY A 273 -22.16 15.99 20.34
N THR A 274 -21.19 15.07 20.49
CA THR A 274 -20.68 14.20 19.42
C THR A 274 -21.81 13.42 18.73
N ARG A 275 -22.71 12.84 19.52
CA ARG A 275 -23.84 12.01 19.05
C ARG A 275 -25.17 12.77 18.97
N SER A 276 -25.14 14.09 19.06
CA SER A 276 -26.37 14.90 19.03
C SER A 276 -27.12 14.72 17.70
N VAL A 277 -28.41 14.41 17.80
CA VAL A 277 -29.32 14.33 16.65
C VAL A 277 -29.40 15.68 15.95
N ILE A 278 -29.51 16.76 16.73
CA ILE A 278 -29.43 18.14 16.26
C ILE A 278 -27.96 18.49 15.99
N PRO A 279 -27.57 18.86 14.76
CA PRO A 279 -26.20 19.26 14.46
C PRO A 279 -25.78 20.48 15.29
N ILE A 280 -24.65 20.36 15.99
CA ILE A 280 -24.09 21.43 16.82
C ILE A 280 -22.77 21.92 16.21
N ARG A 281 -22.68 23.21 15.85
CA ARG A 281 -21.41 23.84 15.45
C ARG A 281 -20.80 24.60 16.62
N ALA A 282 -19.50 24.89 16.54
CA ALA A 282 -18.83 25.65 17.60
C ALA A 282 -19.44 27.05 17.79
N SER A 283 -20.01 27.64 16.73
CA SER A 283 -20.72 28.92 16.78
C SER A 283 -22.03 28.88 17.58
N ASP A 284 -22.61 27.69 17.73
CA ASP A 284 -23.88 27.50 18.43
C ASP A 284 -23.68 27.41 19.95
N MET A 285 -22.50 26.96 20.36
CA MET A 285 -22.15 26.72 21.77
C MET A 285 -21.27 27.84 22.37
N MET A 286 -21.25 29.02 21.74
CA MET A 286 -20.43 30.15 22.17
C MET A 286 -20.88 30.75 23.52
N PRO A 287 -19.95 31.29 24.32
CA PRO A 287 -20.29 32.21 25.40
C PRO A 287 -20.96 33.48 24.85
N VAL A 288 -21.80 34.14 25.64
CA VAL A 288 -22.51 35.36 25.20
C VAL A 288 -21.51 36.46 24.83
N GLY A 289 -21.62 37.02 23.62
CA GLY A 289 -20.82 38.15 23.16
C GLY A 289 -19.33 37.87 22.92
N ARG A 290 -18.90 36.59 22.87
CA ARG A 290 -17.49 36.20 22.68
C ARG A 290 -17.35 35.19 21.56
N ARG A 291 -16.16 35.09 20.95
CA ARG A 291 -15.78 34.05 19.96
C ARG A 291 -15.85 32.62 20.57
N PRO A 292 -15.95 31.56 19.75
CA PRO A 292 -15.98 30.17 20.25
C PRO A 292 -14.74 29.84 21.09
N ASP A 293 -14.96 29.42 22.33
CA ASP A 293 -13.93 28.94 23.25
C ASP A 293 -13.63 27.44 23.03
N SER A 294 -12.70 26.88 23.82
CA SER A 294 -12.34 25.46 23.74
C SER A 294 -13.52 24.53 24.04
N LEU A 295 -14.37 24.90 24.99
CA LEU A 295 -15.58 24.13 25.33
C LEU A 295 -16.60 24.14 24.18
N ALA A 296 -16.83 25.30 23.55
CA ALA A 296 -17.69 25.36 22.37
C ALA A 296 -17.22 24.44 21.23
N ARG A 297 -15.90 24.25 21.08
CA ARG A 297 -15.32 23.30 20.12
C ARG A 297 -15.45 21.83 20.55
N ALA A 298 -15.45 21.54 21.84
CA ALA A 298 -15.64 20.17 22.36
C ALA A 298 -17.11 19.70 22.31
N PHE A 299 -18.06 20.64 22.28
CA PHE A 299 -19.49 20.34 22.29
C PHE A 299 -20.12 20.19 20.90
N VAL A 300 -19.31 20.12 19.85
CA VAL A 300 -19.79 19.98 18.48
C VAL A 300 -20.27 18.56 18.18
N SER A 301 -21.12 18.43 17.17
CA SER A 301 -21.48 17.11 16.63
C SER A 301 -20.33 16.51 15.83
N HIS A 302 -20.30 15.18 15.77
CA HIS A 302 -19.32 14.49 14.94
C HIS A 302 -19.46 14.94 13.47
N PRO A 303 -18.34 15.25 12.78
CA PRO A 303 -18.39 15.75 11.41
C PRO A 303 -18.94 14.74 10.41
N ASN A 304 -18.88 13.44 10.72
CA ASN A 304 -19.42 12.36 9.89
C ASN A 304 -20.38 11.48 10.71
N LYS A 305 -21.68 11.78 10.66
CA LYS A 305 -22.69 11.03 11.44
C LYS A 305 -22.97 9.64 10.86
N GLU A 306 -22.87 9.49 9.54
CA GLU A 306 -23.02 8.21 8.86
C GLU A 306 -21.97 7.21 9.33
N LEU A 307 -20.72 7.67 9.53
CA LEU A 307 -19.65 6.84 10.10
C LEU A 307 -20.02 6.28 11.48
N LEU A 308 -20.71 7.06 12.33
CA LEU A 308 -21.14 6.59 13.65
C LEU A 308 -22.33 5.62 13.59
N GLN A 309 -23.08 5.60 12.48
CA GLN A 309 -24.16 4.62 12.27
C GLN A 309 -23.59 3.24 11.92
N ILE A 310 -22.51 3.20 11.14
CA ILE A 310 -21.80 1.96 10.82
C ILE A 310 -20.80 1.54 11.90
N HIS A 311 -20.24 2.49 12.66
CA HIS A 311 -19.36 2.26 13.81
C HIS A 311 -20.00 2.84 15.08
N ASN A 312 -20.71 2.01 15.85
CA ASN A 312 -21.36 2.47 17.07
C ASN A 312 -20.33 2.79 18.18
N PRO A 313 -20.20 4.06 18.64
CA PRO A 313 -19.26 4.43 19.70
C PRO A 313 -19.53 3.75 21.04
N GLU A 314 -20.74 3.25 21.30
CA GLU A 314 -21.05 2.48 22.51
C GLU A 314 -20.39 1.10 22.52
N LYS A 315 -19.89 0.63 21.36
CA LYS A 315 -19.16 -0.64 21.26
C LYS A 315 -17.66 -0.41 21.15
N PHE A 316 -17.25 0.59 20.38
CA PHE A 316 -15.83 0.80 20.02
C PHE A 316 -15.15 1.93 20.80
N GLY A 317 -15.90 2.84 21.43
CA GLY A 317 -15.34 4.04 22.03
C GLY A 317 -14.78 5.02 20.99
N CYS A 318 -14.27 6.17 21.45
CA CYS A 318 -13.67 7.19 20.60
C CYS A 318 -12.16 6.94 20.40
N SER A 319 -11.49 6.39 21.42
CA SER A 319 -10.05 6.14 21.42
C SER A 319 -9.60 5.09 20.39
N SER A 320 -10.45 4.13 19.99
CA SER A 320 -10.09 3.20 18.91
C SER A 320 -9.94 3.90 17.56
N CYS A 321 -10.67 4.99 17.31
CA CYS A 321 -10.55 5.75 16.05
C CYS A 321 -9.53 6.89 16.13
N HIS A 322 -9.47 7.58 17.28
CA HIS A 322 -8.70 8.83 17.40
C HIS A 322 -7.44 8.72 18.27
N TRP A 323 -7.25 7.60 18.96
CA TRP A 323 -6.24 7.42 20.00
C TRP A 323 -6.42 8.39 21.17
N GLY A 324 -5.36 8.61 21.96
CA GLY A 324 -5.37 9.46 23.14
C GLY A 324 -5.63 8.70 24.43
N ASN A 325 -5.68 9.44 25.54
CA ASN A 325 -5.82 8.86 26.86
C ASN A 325 -7.30 8.85 27.29
N GLY A 326 -8.02 7.82 26.86
CA GLY A 326 -9.45 7.66 27.15
C GLY A 326 -9.80 7.62 28.65
N ARG A 327 -8.85 7.33 29.55
CA ARG A 327 -9.08 7.31 31.00
C ARG A 327 -9.11 8.69 31.64
N ALA A 328 -8.48 9.67 31.01
CA ALA A 328 -8.21 10.95 31.61
C ALA A 328 -9.36 11.95 31.41
N THR A 329 -9.82 12.51 32.52
CA THR A 329 -10.99 13.41 32.55
C THR A 329 -10.72 14.72 33.30
N THR A 330 -9.48 14.91 33.76
CA THR A 330 -9.13 16.03 34.65
C THR A 330 -8.62 17.26 33.91
N SER A 331 -8.06 17.12 32.70
CA SER A 331 -7.61 18.26 31.90
C SER A 331 -7.50 17.90 30.41
N ILE A 332 -7.52 18.91 29.55
CA ILE A 332 -7.30 18.77 28.10
C ILE A 332 -5.92 18.16 27.83
N GLU A 333 -4.89 18.60 28.55
CA GLU A 333 -3.53 18.06 28.42
C GLU A 333 -3.45 16.58 28.80
N LYS A 334 -4.24 16.13 29.77
CA LYS A 334 -4.26 14.73 30.21
C LYS A 334 -5.16 13.83 29.36
N GLY A 335 -6.17 14.37 28.68
CA GLY A 335 -7.03 13.60 27.76
C GLY A 335 -6.56 13.62 26.30
N HIS A 336 -6.14 14.78 25.80
CA HIS A 336 -5.78 15.03 24.40
C HIS A 336 -4.27 15.22 24.17
N GLY A 337 -3.47 15.28 25.23
CA GLY A 337 -2.06 15.64 25.14
C GLY A 337 -1.25 14.72 24.24
N ARG A 338 -0.47 15.32 23.34
CA ARG A 338 0.63 14.63 22.66
C ARG A 338 1.79 14.48 23.64
N ASN A 339 1.57 13.71 24.70
CA ASN A 339 2.58 13.47 25.71
C ASN A 339 3.49 12.34 25.21
N ARG A 340 4.78 12.62 25.04
CA ARG A 340 5.78 11.64 24.59
C ARG A 340 5.89 10.39 25.48
N PHE A 341 5.38 10.44 26.70
CA PHE A 341 5.40 9.33 27.65
C PHE A 341 4.12 8.48 27.62
N TRP A 342 3.12 8.83 26.80
CA TRP A 342 1.96 7.99 26.60
C TRP A 342 2.21 7.00 25.48
N MET A 343 1.80 5.75 25.70
CA MET A 343 1.83 4.74 24.64
C MET A 343 0.95 5.15 23.44
N HIS A 344 -0.18 5.84 23.68
CA HIS A 344 -1.17 6.15 22.65
C HIS A 344 -1.55 7.64 22.69
N SER A 345 -0.86 8.47 21.89
CA SER A 345 -1.19 9.90 21.76
C SER A 345 -2.34 10.11 20.78
N LEU A 346 -3.18 11.12 21.03
CA LEU A 346 -4.25 11.48 20.10
C LEU A 346 -3.66 11.82 18.72
N PHE A 347 -4.24 11.27 17.65
CA PHE A 347 -3.78 11.55 16.30
C PHE A 347 -3.83 13.05 16.00
N SER A 348 -2.89 13.51 15.16
CA SER A 348 -2.97 14.85 14.62
C SER A 348 -4.19 14.99 13.71
N LYS A 349 -4.65 16.22 13.49
CA LYS A 349 -5.84 16.47 12.66
C LYS A 349 -5.69 15.86 11.26
N GLU A 350 -4.48 15.91 10.73
CA GLU A 350 -4.08 15.40 9.42
C GLU A 350 -4.11 13.86 9.35
N ASN A 351 -3.96 13.19 10.51
CA ASN A 351 -3.84 11.72 10.61
C ASN A 351 -5.07 11.10 11.30
N THR A 352 -6.20 11.81 11.32
CA THR A 352 -7.42 11.33 12.01
C THR A 352 -7.97 10.03 11.44
N GLU A 353 -7.65 9.70 10.19
CA GLU A 353 -8.03 8.44 9.54
C GLU A 353 -7.05 7.28 9.83
N ALA A 354 -5.91 7.54 10.50
CA ALA A 354 -4.91 6.50 10.79
C ALA A 354 -5.48 5.37 11.65
N GLY A 355 -6.38 5.71 12.60
CA GLY A 355 -7.05 4.72 13.45
C GLY A 355 -7.92 3.72 12.69
N CYS A 356 -8.42 4.07 11.49
CA CYS A 356 -9.17 3.12 10.67
C CYS A 356 -8.32 1.90 10.30
N ASN A 357 -7.00 2.10 10.16
CA ASN A 357 -6.09 1.04 9.78
C ASN A 357 -5.95 -0.05 10.84
N GLN A 358 -6.34 0.20 12.10
CA GLN A 358 -6.27 -0.82 13.17
C GLN A 358 -7.13 -2.05 12.87
N CYS A 359 -8.28 -1.86 12.23
CA CYS A 359 -9.17 -2.95 11.83
C CYS A 359 -9.17 -3.18 10.31
N HIS A 360 -8.92 -2.13 9.53
CA HIS A 360 -8.94 -2.18 8.07
C HIS A 360 -7.54 -2.30 7.47
N THR A 361 -6.60 -3.02 8.11
CA THR A 361 -5.23 -3.23 7.57
C THR A 361 -5.27 -3.88 6.19
N ALA A 362 -6.11 -4.90 6.02
CA ALA A 362 -6.24 -5.71 4.80
C ALA A 362 -6.94 -4.99 3.64
N ASP A 363 -7.67 -3.90 3.91
CA ASP A 363 -8.40 -3.19 2.87
C ASP A 363 -7.46 -2.29 2.08
N ARG A 364 -7.29 -2.56 0.78
CA ARG A 364 -6.48 -1.72 -0.10
C ARG A 364 -7.10 -0.33 -0.29
N VAL A 365 -8.42 -0.28 -0.45
CA VAL A 365 -9.20 0.95 -0.62
C VAL A 365 -10.27 0.98 0.46
N LEU A 366 -10.27 2.00 1.31
CA LEU A 366 -11.23 2.14 2.40
C LEU A 366 -12.20 3.29 2.13
N GLN A 367 -13.47 2.95 1.90
CA GLN A 367 -14.52 3.96 1.72
C GLN A 367 -14.69 4.77 3.01
N GLY A 368 -14.72 6.11 2.89
CA GLY A 368 -14.82 7.01 4.04
C GLY A 368 -13.48 7.40 4.67
N ALA A 369 -12.36 6.83 4.20
CA ALA A 369 -11.00 7.17 4.63
C ALA A 369 -10.05 7.39 3.42
N PRO A 370 -10.29 8.45 2.62
CA PRO A 370 -9.49 8.72 1.42
C PRO A 370 -8.03 9.04 1.71
N ARG A 371 -7.70 9.67 2.85
CA ARG A 371 -6.31 9.97 3.23
C ARG A 371 -5.56 8.74 3.66
N LEU A 372 -6.21 7.83 4.40
CA LEU A 372 -5.61 6.53 4.70
C LEU A 372 -5.35 5.75 3.40
N THR A 373 -6.34 5.70 2.50
CA THR A 373 -6.20 5.04 1.20
C THR A 373 -5.03 5.63 0.40
N GLU A 374 -4.97 6.96 0.28
CA GLU A 374 -3.86 7.67 -0.36
C GLU A 374 -2.51 7.33 0.30
N GLY A 375 -2.46 7.25 1.63
CA GLY A 375 -1.27 6.83 2.37
C GLY A 375 -0.83 5.40 2.05
N LYS A 376 -1.78 4.44 1.96
CA LYS A 376 -1.50 3.05 1.57
C LYS A 376 -0.99 2.95 0.14
N ASP A 377 -1.61 3.69 -0.79
CA ASP A 377 -1.17 3.74 -2.17
C ASP A 377 0.24 4.34 -2.27
N LEU A 378 0.51 5.46 -1.58
CA LEU A 378 1.85 6.04 -1.52
C LEU A 378 2.89 5.06 -0.95
N PHE A 379 2.55 4.31 0.11
CA PHE A 379 3.45 3.31 0.69
C PHE A 379 3.84 2.24 -0.33
N TYR A 380 2.89 1.80 -1.16
CA TYR A 380 3.11 0.82 -2.23
C TYR A 380 3.81 1.41 -3.46
N GLU A 381 3.39 2.59 -3.91
CA GLU A 381 3.89 3.27 -5.09
C GLU A 381 5.32 3.76 -4.90
N ARG A 382 5.64 4.32 -3.73
CA ARG A 382 7.02 4.71 -3.37
C ARG A 382 7.92 3.51 -3.08
N GLY A 383 7.37 2.30 -3.04
CA GLY A 383 8.15 1.08 -2.86
C GLY A 383 8.66 0.89 -1.43
N CYS A 384 8.00 1.48 -0.42
CA CYS A 384 8.40 1.38 0.99
C CYS A 384 8.50 -0.08 1.44
N VAL A 385 7.62 -0.96 0.93
CA VAL A 385 7.62 -2.41 1.15
C VAL A 385 8.93 -3.11 0.72
N GLY A 386 9.75 -2.48 -0.13
CA GLY A 386 11.05 -3.03 -0.52
C GLY A 386 12.09 -2.97 0.60
N CYS A 387 12.00 -1.97 1.47
CA CYS A 387 12.90 -1.79 2.61
C CYS A 387 12.23 -2.16 3.94
N HIS A 388 10.94 -1.87 4.10
CA HIS A 388 10.20 -2.09 5.32
C HIS A 388 9.29 -3.31 5.20
N ARG A 389 9.20 -4.10 6.27
CA ARG A 389 8.15 -5.09 6.44
C ARG A 389 6.90 -4.43 7.03
N TYR A 390 5.72 -4.81 6.54
CA TYR A 390 4.45 -4.34 7.09
C TYR A 390 3.38 -5.41 6.92
N GLU A 391 2.75 -5.82 8.03
CA GLU A 391 1.68 -6.83 8.00
C GLU A 391 0.49 -6.41 7.12
N GLY A 392 0.07 -7.30 6.23
CA GLY A 392 -0.98 -7.01 5.24
C GLY A 392 -0.47 -6.53 3.87
N PHE A 393 0.79 -6.07 3.78
CA PHE A 393 1.43 -5.73 2.51
C PHE A 393 2.38 -6.83 1.99
N ASP A 394 2.72 -7.81 2.83
CA ASP A 394 3.71 -8.86 2.57
C ASP A 394 3.12 -10.28 2.49
N ARG A 395 1.81 -10.39 2.23
CA ARG A 395 1.04 -11.64 2.36
C ARG A 395 1.65 -12.83 1.61
N GLU A 396 2.05 -12.63 0.35
CA GLU A 396 2.63 -13.69 -0.49
C GLU A 396 4.02 -14.10 0.00
N SER A 397 4.82 -13.15 0.47
CA SER A 397 6.16 -13.42 1.01
C SER A 397 6.09 -14.19 2.33
N ASP A 398 5.17 -13.80 3.21
CA ASP A 398 4.94 -14.47 4.49
C ASP A 398 4.34 -15.87 4.26
N ALA A 399 3.37 -16.01 3.36
CA ALA A 399 2.80 -17.30 2.97
C ALA A 399 3.87 -18.23 2.37
N LEU A 400 4.76 -17.72 1.53
CA LEU A 400 5.84 -18.51 0.92
C LEU A 400 6.84 -18.99 1.98
N THR A 401 7.19 -18.11 2.91
CA THR A 401 8.10 -18.44 4.02
C THR A 401 7.50 -19.52 4.89
N ASN A 402 6.22 -19.37 5.26
CA ASN A 402 5.48 -20.36 6.04
C ASN A 402 5.36 -21.71 5.32
N ALA A 403 5.01 -21.72 4.03
CA ALA A 403 4.90 -22.95 3.25
C ALA A 403 6.24 -23.71 3.18
N ARG A 404 7.35 -22.99 2.97
CA ARG A 404 8.70 -23.57 2.96
C ARG A 404 9.11 -24.10 4.34
N GLN A 405 8.83 -23.35 5.40
CA GLN A 405 9.16 -23.78 6.76
C GLN A 405 8.39 -25.04 7.15
N LEU A 406 7.09 -25.10 6.85
CA LEU A 406 6.27 -26.29 7.07
C LEU A 406 6.76 -27.47 6.24
N SER A 407 7.07 -27.27 4.95
CA SER A 407 7.62 -28.33 4.09
C SER A 407 8.89 -28.91 4.71
N LYS A 408 9.82 -28.05 5.13
CA LYS A 408 11.07 -28.47 5.77
C LYS A 408 10.84 -29.25 7.07
N GLN A 409 9.91 -28.79 7.92
CA GLN A 409 9.57 -29.49 9.16
C GLN A 409 9.01 -30.90 8.89
N LEU A 410 8.14 -31.03 7.88
CA LEU A 410 7.59 -32.33 7.47
C LEU A 410 8.67 -33.23 6.86
N GLU A 411 9.59 -32.70 6.06
CA GLU A 411 10.74 -33.45 5.52
C GLU A 411 11.66 -33.98 6.63
N GLU A 412 11.91 -33.18 7.68
CA GLU A 412 12.66 -33.59 8.87
C GLU A 412 11.93 -34.71 9.63
N GLU A 413 10.60 -34.61 9.76
CA GLU A 413 9.75 -35.65 10.38
C GLU A 413 9.76 -36.96 9.57
N ILE A 414 9.61 -36.88 8.25
CA ILE A 414 9.70 -38.03 7.33
C ILE A 414 11.04 -38.75 7.53
N THR A 415 12.14 -37.99 7.51
CA THR A 415 13.49 -38.54 7.70
C THR A 415 13.64 -39.19 9.08
N GLY A 416 13.05 -38.60 10.13
CA GLY A 416 13.01 -39.16 11.48
C GLY A 416 12.24 -40.49 11.53
N ASN A 417 11.07 -40.53 10.93
CA ASN A 417 10.22 -41.71 10.83
C ASN A 417 10.89 -42.85 10.05
N GLU A 418 11.58 -42.53 8.95
CA GLU A 418 12.35 -43.52 8.19
C GLU A 418 13.48 -44.14 9.04
N ARG A 419 14.20 -43.33 9.80
CA ARG A 419 15.24 -43.81 10.71
C ARG A 419 14.64 -44.70 11.80
N ALA A 420 13.54 -44.26 12.42
CA ALA A 420 12.84 -45.03 13.45
C ALA A 420 12.31 -46.36 12.90
N ALA A 421 11.73 -46.37 11.70
CA ALA A 421 11.26 -47.60 11.04
C ALA A 421 12.42 -48.55 10.71
N LYS A 422 13.57 -48.03 10.27
CA LYS A 422 14.80 -48.83 10.05
C LYS A 422 15.32 -49.42 11.36
N VAL A 423 15.34 -48.65 12.45
CA VAL A 423 15.76 -49.14 13.77
C VAL A 423 14.81 -50.21 14.28
N ALA A 424 13.49 -49.98 14.22
CA ALA A 424 12.49 -50.97 14.63
C ALA A 424 12.63 -52.29 13.86
N ARG A 425 12.86 -52.23 12.54
CA ARG A 425 13.15 -53.41 11.70
C ARG A 425 14.50 -54.06 11.98
N ALA A 426 15.50 -53.33 12.44
CA ALA A 426 16.77 -53.92 12.84
C ALA A 426 16.65 -54.63 14.20
N GLU A 427 15.87 -54.08 15.12
CA GLU A 427 15.59 -54.65 16.44
C GLU A 427 14.82 -55.97 16.39
N THR A 428 14.01 -56.22 15.35
CA THR A 428 13.31 -57.51 15.21
C THR A 428 14.25 -58.70 15.12
N SER A 429 15.49 -58.48 14.65
CA SER A 429 16.50 -59.52 14.46
C SER A 429 17.52 -59.59 15.61
N ALA A 430 17.30 -58.84 16.70
CA ALA A 430 18.21 -58.79 17.83
C ALA A 430 18.11 -60.05 18.72
N PRO A 431 19.22 -60.54 19.30
CA PRO A 431 19.21 -61.71 20.17
C PRO A 431 18.32 -61.49 21.41
N GLY A 432 17.38 -62.41 21.66
CA GLY A 432 16.52 -62.39 22.86
C GLY A 432 15.19 -61.65 22.72
N VAL A 433 14.81 -61.21 21.51
CA VAL A 433 13.50 -60.59 21.23
C VAL A 433 12.44 -61.68 21.01
N SER A 434 11.26 -61.54 21.63
CA SER A 434 10.13 -62.47 21.44
C SER A 434 9.36 -62.21 20.13
N ASP A 435 8.69 -63.23 19.60
CA ASP A 435 7.86 -63.13 18.39
C ASP A 435 6.77 -62.04 18.50
N GLU A 436 6.18 -61.90 19.68
CA GLU A 436 5.18 -60.87 19.98
C GLU A 436 5.79 -59.46 19.90
N ARG A 437 6.99 -59.28 20.44
CA ARG A 437 7.71 -58.00 20.39
C ARG A 437 8.17 -57.69 18.96
N ALA A 438 8.62 -58.69 18.21
CA ALA A 438 8.98 -58.54 16.80
C ALA A 438 7.77 -58.10 15.96
N THR A 439 6.59 -58.70 16.20
CA THR A 439 5.34 -58.31 15.52
C THR A 439 4.95 -56.87 15.80
N GLN A 440 5.08 -56.41 17.06
CA GLN A 440 4.82 -55.02 17.43
C GLN A 440 5.78 -54.03 16.75
N LEU A 441 7.07 -54.36 16.68
CA LEU A 441 8.08 -53.53 16.02
C LEU A 441 7.84 -53.42 14.51
N LEU A 442 7.42 -54.51 13.85
CA LEU A 442 7.03 -54.49 12.44
C LEU A 442 5.78 -53.62 12.20
N ALA A 443 4.74 -53.78 13.02
CA ALA A 443 3.54 -52.95 12.95
C ALA A 443 3.85 -51.47 13.18
N GLN A 444 4.77 -51.15 14.09
CA GLN A 444 5.25 -49.79 14.30
C GLN A 444 5.97 -49.25 13.05
N ALA A 445 6.86 -50.04 12.45
CA ALA A 445 7.57 -49.64 11.23
C ALA A 445 6.62 -49.43 10.04
N GLU A 446 5.61 -50.29 9.88
CA GLU A 446 4.57 -50.13 8.85
C GLU A 446 3.72 -48.88 9.08
N SER A 447 3.30 -48.62 10.33
CA SER A 447 2.57 -47.40 10.67
C SER A 447 3.37 -46.14 10.34
N LEU A 448 4.68 -46.12 10.62
CA LEU A 448 5.54 -44.99 10.29
C LEU A 448 5.66 -44.77 8.77
N ILE A 449 5.69 -45.84 7.98
CA ILE A 449 5.72 -45.75 6.51
C ILE A 449 4.41 -45.19 5.96
N VAL A 450 3.27 -45.65 6.47
CA VAL A 450 1.96 -45.11 6.08
C VAL A 450 1.85 -43.62 6.44
N THR A 451 2.31 -43.24 7.64
CA THR A 451 2.39 -41.83 8.04
C THR A 451 3.27 -41.03 7.08
N ASN A 452 4.45 -41.53 6.72
CA ASN A 452 5.33 -40.85 5.77
C ASN A 452 4.66 -40.62 4.42
N SER A 453 3.90 -41.58 3.89
CA SER A 453 3.16 -41.38 2.63
C SER A 453 2.16 -40.20 2.72
N GLN A 454 1.51 -40.00 3.87
CA GLN A 454 0.63 -38.86 4.08
C GLN A 454 1.40 -37.54 4.23
N LEU A 455 2.54 -37.56 4.93
CA LEU A 455 3.42 -36.40 5.09
C LEU A 455 4.01 -35.96 3.73
N GLU A 456 4.44 -36.91 2.90
CA GLU A 456 4.93 -36.68 1.54
C GLU A 456 3.88 -35.99 0.67
N SER A 457 2.63 -36.48 0.69
CA SER A 457 1.54 -35.82 -0.03
C SER A 457 1.32 -34.38 0.42
N LYS A 458 1.47 -34.09 1.72
CA LYS A 458 1.36 -32.74 2.27
C LYS A 458 2.54 -31.85 1.87
N VAL A 459 3.75 -32.40 1.83
CA VAL A 459 4.94 -31.73 1.29
C VAL A 459 4.74 -31.36 -0.18
N ASP A 460 4.18 -32.24 -1.01
CA ASP A 460 3.88 -31.96 -2.42
C ASP A 460 2.85 -30.83 -2.60
N GLN A 461 1.82 -30.80 -1.74
CA GLN A 461 0.85 -29.69 -1.71
C GLN A 461 1.54 -28.36 -1.37
N LEU A 462 2.39 -28.34 -0.34
CA LEU A 462 3.14 -27.15 0.07
C LEU A 462 4.14 -26.71 -1.00
N ASN A 463 4.81 -27.64 -1.67
CA ASN A 463 5.73 -27.36 -2.77
C ASN A 463 4.99 -26.76 -3.98
N THR A 464 3.80 -27.27 -4.29
CA THR A 464 2.93 -26.70 -5.32
C THR A 464 2.47 -25.29 -4.95
N GLN A 465 2.04 -25.09 -3.70
CA GLN A 465 1.68 -23.77 -3.19
C GLN A 465 2.87 -22.80 -3.25
N ALA A 466 4.05 -23.22 -2.80
CA ALA A 466 5.27 -22.44 -2.85
C ALA A 466 5.63 -22.06 -4.31
N ARG A 467 5.43 -22.95 -5.28
CA ARG A 467 5.65 -22.67 -6.70
C ARG A 467 4.82 -21.49 -7.19
N TYR A 468 3.52 -21.46 -6.87
CA TYR A 468 2.64 -20.35 -7.26
C TYR A 468 2.96 -19.07 -6.49
N LEU A 469 3.20 -19.16 -5.18
CA LEU A 469 3.58 -18.01 -4.36
C LEU A 469 4.89 -17.36 -4.83
N MET A 470 5.86 -18.16 -5.31
CA MET A 470 7.09 -17.64 -5.92
C MET A 470 6.85 -16.88 -7.24
N GLN A 471 5.77 -17.18 -7.96
CA GLN A 471 5.38 -16.41 -9.16
C GLN A 471 4.74 -15.08 -8.77
N ASP A 472 3.96 -15.07 -7.69
CA ASP A 472 3.20 -13.92 -7.22
C ASP A 472 4.03 -12.95 -6.36
N GLN A 473 5.17 -13.41 -5.80
CA GLN A 473 6.06 -12.60 -4.99
C GLN A 473 6.74 -11.50 -5.82
N LYS A 474 6.10 -10.34 -5.96
CA LYS A 474 6.67 -9.23 -6.73
C LYS A 474 7.69 -8.42 -5.90
N LYS A 475 8.97 -8.54 -6.26
CA LYS A 475 10.01 -7.59 -5.83
C LYS A 475 9.72 -6.18 -6.37
N VAL A 476 10.05 -5.14 -5.58
CA VAL A 476 9.82 -3.74 -5.94
C VAL A 476 10.67 -3.33 -7.15
N GLY A 477 11.92 -3.75 -7.16
CA GLY A 477 12.89 -3.55 -8.22
C GLY A 477 12.93 -4.72 -9.20
N PRO A 478 13.37 -4.50 -10.45
CA PRO A 478 13.54 -5.56 -11.44
C PRO A 478 14.65 -6.54 -11.02
N ASN A 479 14.59 -7.74 -11.60
CA ASN A 479 15.68 -8.71 -11.60
C ASN A 479 16.93 -8.09 -12.26
N LEU A 480 18.05 -8.07 -11.52
CA LEU A 480 19.34 -7.53 -11.97
C LEU A 480 20.36 -8.63 -12.35
N LYS A 481 20.00 -9.91 -12.25
CA LYS A 481 20.86 -11.02 -12.68
C LYS A 481 21.11 -11.00 -14.19
N ASP A 482 20.17 -10.46 -14.96
CA ASP A 482 20.25 -10.32 -16.42
C ASP A 482 20.84 -8.97 -16.87
N ILE A 483 21.35 -8.13 -15.96
CA ILE A 483 21.66 -6.73 -16.26
C ILE A 483 22.66 -6.55 -17.42
N ARG A 484 23.65 -7.44 -17.53
CA ARG A 484 24.66 -7.46 -18.60
C ARG A 484 24.08 -7.74 -19.99
N LEU A 485 23.01 -8.53 -20.03
CA LEU A 485 22.27 -8.83 -21.26
C LEU A 485 21.30 -7.68 -21.59
N LYS A 486 20.72 -7.07 -20.55
CA LYS A 486 19.62 -6.10 -20.66
C LYS A 486 20.06 -4.68 -20.99
N LEU A 487 21.10 -4.20 -20.35
CA LEU A 487 21.46 -2.79 -20.33
C LEU A 487 22.81 -2.56 -21.00
N ARG A 488 22.98 -1.34 -21.50
CA ARG A 488 24.28 -0.83 -21.91
C ARG A 488 25.14 -0.62 -20.67
N LYS A 489 26.40 -1.03 -20.74
CA LYS A 489 27.35 -1.02 -19.63
C LYS A 489 27.47 0.38 -19.00
N GLU A 490 27.61 1.37 -19.86
CA GLU A 490 27.85 2.78 -19.54
C GLU A 490 26.63 3.48 -18.93
N TRP A 491 25.43 2.91 -19.07
CA TRP A 491 24.19 3.49 -18.54
C TRP A 491 24.00 3.24 -17.05
N ILE A 492 24.50 2.12 -16.52
CA ILE A 492 24.25 1.68 -15.14
C ILE A 492 24.70 2.74 -14.12
N PRO A 493 25.90 3.35 -14.23
CA PRO A 493 26.33 4.42 -13.33
C PRO A 493 25.44 5.67 -13.43
N GLU A 494 24.98 6.05 -14.62
CA GLU A 494 24.11 7.23 -14.78
C GLU A 494 22.74 7.04 -14.13
N TRP A 495 22.20 5.82 -14.21
CA TRP A 495 20.97 5.48 -13.49
C TRP A 495 21.16 5.55 -11.98
N LEU A 496 22.28 5.04 -11.45
CA LEU A 496 22.56 5.08 -10.00
C LEU A 496 22.78 6.50 -9.46
N ARG A 497 23.20 7.43 -10.32
CA ARG A 497 23.42 8.84 -9.96
C ARG A 497 22.09 9.52 -9.61
N ASP A 498 21.12 9.47 -10.51
CA ASP A 498 19.77 9.99 -10.22
C ASP A 498 18.67 9.30 -11.06
N PRO A 499 18.04 8.25 -10.49
CA PRO A 499 16.95 7.54 -11.14
C PRO A 499 15.75 8.44 -11.49
N GLN A 500 15.46 9.47 -10.69
CA GLN A 500 14.27 10.31 -10.84
C GLN A 500 14.41 11.25 -12.04
N THR A 501 15.62 11.74 -12.34
CA THR A 501 15.88 12.55 -13.55
C THR A 501 15.66 11.75 -14.84
N PHE A 502 16.01 10.45 -14.82
CA PHE A 502 15.76 9.60 -15.99
C PHE A 502 14.30 9.17 -16.10
N ARG A 503 13.69 8.75 -14.98
CA ARG A 503 12.27 8.34 -14.91
C ARG A 503 11.59 8.96 -13.69
N PRO A 504 10.90 10.10 -13.86
CA PRO A 504 10.12 10.71 -12.78
C PRO A 504 9.10 9.73 -12.20
N GLY A 505 8.99 9.67 -10.87
CA GLY A 505 8.06 8.76 -10.19
C GLY A 505 8.52 7.30 -10.12
N THR A 506 9.77 7.01 -10.50
CA THR A 506 10.35 5.66 -10.31
C THR A 506 10.37 5.27 -8.82
N LYS A 507 10.11 4.00 -8.52
CA LYS A 507 10.18 3.46 -7.15
C LYS A 507 11.59 3.47 -6.56
N MET A 508 12.62 3.51 -7.41
CA MET A 508 14.01 3.59 -6.95
C MET A 508 14.30 5.00 -6.44
N PRO A 509 14.64 5.18 -5.16
CA PRO A 509 14.93 6.49 -4.63
C PRO A 509 16.25 7.04 -5.20
N THR A 510 16.38 8.36 -5.25
CA THR A 510 17.67 9.01 -5.44
C THR A 510 18.45 8.87 -4.14
N PHE A 511 19.48 8.02 -4.15
CA PHE A 511 20.37 7.88 -3.02
C PHE A 511 21.26 9.13 -2.98
N TRP A 512 21.01 10.03 -2.02
CA TRP A 512 21.72 11.31 -1.91
C TRP A 512 23.25 11.12 -1.82
N TYR A 513 23.72 10.02 -1.23
CA TYR A 513 25.13 9.62 -1.16
C TYR A 513 25.71 9.03 -2.46
N LEU A 514 24.90 8.82 -3.52
CA LEU A 514 25.36 8.42 -4.85
C LEU A 514 25.20 9.53 -5.90
N SER A 515 24.51 10.62 -5.53
CA SER A 515 24.13 11.70 -6.45
C SER A 515 25.32 12.51 -6.95
N GLY A 516 26.38 12.64 -6.13
CA GLY A 516 27.52 13.51 -6.41
C GLY A 516 27.22 15.00 -6.20
N ASP A 517 26.02 15.35 -5.73
CA ASP A 517 25.62 16.74 -5.50
C ASP A 517 26.08 17.23 -4.13
N GLU A 518 26.91 18.27 -4.12
CA GLU A 518 27.39 18.93 -2.89
C GLU A 518 26.28 19.67 -2.12
N LYS A 519 25.07 19.82 -2.68
CA LYS A 519 24.02 20.73 -2.17
C LYS A 519 22.82 20.03 -1.51
N THR A 520 22.82 18.71 -1.37
CA THR A 520 21.64 18.00 -0.84
C THR A 520 21.62 17.92 0.70
N ALA A 521 20.92 18.88 1.30
CA ALA A 521 20.34 18.90 2.65
C ALA A 521 21.29 18.83 3.87
N LYS A 522 21.62 20.02 4.42
CA LYS A 522 22.12 20.24 5.79
C LYS A 522 23.34 19.38 6.21
N GLY A 523 24.49 19.66 5.59
CA GLY A 523 25.81 19.21 6.04
C GLY A 523 26.23 17.89 5.42
N ASN A 524 27.09 17.95 4.40
CA ASN A 524 27.58 16.75 3.71
C ASN A 524 28.38 15.86 4.68
N ILE A 525 27.89 14.66 4.94
CA ILE A 525 28.59 13.63 5.73
C ILE A 525 29.62 12.87 4.85
N VAL A 526 29.45 12.88 3.51
CA VAL A 526 30.27 12.09 2.56
C VAL A 526 30.77 12.96 1.38
N PRO A 527 32.09 13.02 1.09
CA PRO A 527 32.66 13.78 -0.03
C PRO A 527 32.21 13.28 -1.41
N ALA A 528 32.01 14.17 -2.39
CA ALA A 528 31.56 13.82 -3.75
C ALA A 528 32.46 12.81 -4.48
N SER A 529 33.77 12.80 -4.21
CA SER A 529 34.72 11.80 -4.72
C SER A 529 34.37 10.39 -4.22
N GLN A 530 34.10 10.25 -2.93
CA GLN A 530 33.69 9.01 -2.31
C GLN A 530 32.33 8.54 -2.88
N GLN A 531 31.38 9.45 -3.07
CA GLN A 531 30.08 9.13 -3.69
C GLN A 531 30.25 8.55 -5.12
N ASN A 532 31.14 9.14 -5.92
CA ASN A 532 31.45 8.64 -7.26
C ASN A 532 32.10 7.25 -7.19
N ASP A 533 33.08 7.05 -6.30
CA ASP A 533 33.76 5.77 -6.15
C ASP A 533 32.82 4.65 -5.69
N GLU A 534 31.88 4.96 -4.79
CA GLU A 534 30.86 4.02 -4.32
C GLU A 534 29.89 3.64 -5.45
N ARG A 535 29.44 4.63 -6.24
CA ARG A 535 28.60 4.38 -7.43
C ARG A 535 29.30 3.48 -8.45
N LYS A 536 30.58 3.75 -8.74
CA LYS A 536 31.40 2.92 -9.64
C LYS A 536 31.54 1.49 -9.12
N ALA A 537 31.76 1.33 -7.82
CA ALA A 537 31.88 0.02 -7.18
C ALA A 537 30.57 -0.78 -7.26
N ILE A 538 29.43 -0.17 -6.96
CA ILE A 538 28.10 -0.81 -7.08
C ILE A 538 27.86 -1.24 -8.53
N ALA A 539 28.08 -0.35 -9.50
CA ALA A 539 27.91 -0.66 -10.92
C ALA A 539 28.81 -1.83 -11.35
N ALA A 540 30.09 -1.82 -10.94
CA ALA A 540 31.05 -2.88 -11.24
C ALA A 540 30.60 -4.24 -10.67
N TYR A 541 30.11 -4.27 -9.43
CA TYR A 541 29.59 -5.52 -8.86
C TYR A 541 28.37 -6.03 -9.63
N LEU A 542 27.37 -5.17 -9.88
CA LEU A 542 26.16 -5.58 -10.61
C LEU A 542 26.51 -6.14 -11.98
N TRP A 543 27.48 -5.55 -12.67
CA TRP A 543 27.95 -6.01 -13.97
C TRP A 543 28.71 -7.34 -13.92
N GLN A 544 29.67 -7.46 -13.00
CA GLN A 544 30.55 -8.64 -12.89
C GLN A 544 29.89 -9.85 -12.20
N SER A 545 28.75 -9.66 -11.53
CA SER A 545 27.98 -10.76 -10.90
C SER A 545 26.87 -11.30 -11.82
N ALA A 546 26.43 -10.51 -12.80
CA ALA A 546 25.38 -10.88 -13.75
C ALA A 546 25.75 -12.08 -14.62
N TYR A 547 24.76 -12.62 -15.35
CA TYR A 547 25.03 -13.68 -16.32
C TYR A 547 25.98 -13.21 -17.41
N GLU A 548 26.89 -14.12 -17.76
CA GLU A 548 27.76 -13.97 -18.91
C GLU A 548 27.05 -14.53 -20.15
N GLY A 549 27.21 -13.85 -21.27
CA GLY A 549 26.60 -14.24 -22.53
C GLY A 549 26.38 -13.04 -23.43
N GLN A 550 26.23 -13.32 -24.72
CA GLN A 550 25.78 -12.35 -25.72
C GLN A 550 24.46 -12.88 -26.29
N MET A 551 23.45 -12.02 -26.37
CA MET A 551 22.20 -12.42 -27.01
C MET A 551 22.41 -12.63 -28.51
N PRO A 552 21.67 -13.57 -29.12
CA PRO A 552 21.65 -13.70 -30.57
C PRO A 552 21.23 -12.38 -31.21
N ALA A 553 22.01 -11.93 -32.20
CA ALA A 553 21.69 -10.73 -32.95
C ALA A 553 20.32 -10.86 -33.62
N GLN A 554 19.52 -9.79 -33.55
CA GLN A 554 18.18 -9.75 -34.14
C GLN A 554 18.16 -8.74 -35.30
N PRO A 555 17.49 -9.05 -36.43
CA PRO A 555 17.25 -8.05 -37.46
C PRO A 555 16.30 -6.97 -36.94
N GLN A 556 16.36 -5.77 -37.51
CA GLN A 556 15.37 -4.71 -37.25
C GLN A 556 14.01 -5.10 -37.84
N GLY A 557 12.93 -4.76 -37.13
CA GLY A 557 11.56 -4.88 -37.61
C GLY A 557 11.07 -3.62 -38.34
N ASP A 558 9.80 -3.60 -38.69
CA ASP A 558 9.12 -2.43 -39.25
C ASP A 558 8.59 -1.51 -38.14
N LYS A 559 9.06 -0.26 -38.13
CA LYS A 559 8.68 0.74 -37.12
C LYS A 559 7.18 1.04 -37.13
N THR A 560 6.58 1.16 -38.31
CA THR A 560 5.17 1.57 -38.47
C THR A 560 4.24 0.51 -37.93
N THR A 561 4.51 -0.75 -38.28
CA THR A 561 3.83 -1.92 -37.75
C THR A 561 4.02 -2.03 -36.23
N GLY A 562 5.24 -1.78 -35.75
CA GLY A 562 5.53 -1.77 -34.31
C GLY A 562 4.72 -0.76 -33.51
N GLU A 563 4.56 0.46 -34.03
CA GLU A 563 3.71 1.49 -33.43
C GLU A 563 2.25 1.03 -33.38
N GLN A 564 1.74 0.51 -34.50
CA GLN A 564 0.38 -0.01 -34.60
C GLN A 564 0.13 -1.10 -33.55
N LEU A 565 1.02 -2.10 -33.48
CA LEU A 565 0.94 -3.19 -32.52
C LEU A 565 0.98 -2.70 -31.07
N PHE A 566 1.83 -1.73 -30.76
CA PHE A 566 1.93 -1.17 -29.42
C PHE A 566 0.60 -0.52 -28.97
N LYS A 567 -0.09 0.16 -29.89
CA LYS A 567 -1.39 0.79 -29.65
C LYS A 567 -2.54 -0.23 -29.53
N THR A 568 -2.46 -1.36 -30.23
CA THR A 568 -3.59 -2.32 -30.37
C THR A 568 -3.54 -3.49 -29.41
N ARG A 569 -2.32 -3.96 -29.11
CA ARG A 569 -2.10 -5.14 -28.26
C ARG A 569 -2.33 -4.85 -26.79
N GLY A 570 -2.64 -3.60 -26.44
CA GLY A 570 -2.97 -3.16 -25.09
C GLY A 570 -1.75 -2.72 -24.28
N CYS A 571 -0.58 -2.55 -24.91
CA CYS A 571 0.63 -2.09 -24.23
C CYS A 571 0.39 -0.73 -23.55
N MET A 572 -0.33 0.17 -24.23
CA MET A 572 -0.69 1.51 -23.72
C MET A 572 -1.66 1.51 -22.53
N ALA A 573 -2.31 0.39 -22.21
CA ALA A 573 -3.15 0.30 -21.01
C ALA A 573 -2.31 0.35 -19.72
N CYS A 574 -1.07 -0.14 -19.81
CA CYS A 574 -0.14 -0.19 -18.68
C CYS A 574 1.05 0.74 -18.86
N HIS A 575 1.58 0.88 -20.07
CA HIS A 575 2.77 1.67 -20.38
C HIS A 575 2.41 3.03 -20.97
N SER A 576 3.13 4.07 -20.57
CA SER A 576 3.06 5.38 -21.18
C SER A 576 4.21 5.62 -22.16
N ILE A 577 3.95 6.53 -23.11
CA ILE A 577 4.92 7.10 -24.06
C ILE A 577 4.72 8.62 -24.11
N GLY A 578 5.76 9.37 -24.46
CA GLY A 578 5.80 10.82 -24.32
C GLY A 578 6.20 11.28 -22.91
N GLU A 579 6.44 12.58 -22.76
CA GLU A 579 6.86 13.21 -21.50
C GLU A 579 6.03 14.49 -21.26
N GLY A 580 5.84 14.85 -19.98
CA GLY A 580 5.07 16.04 -19.61
C GLY A 580 3.63 15.97 -20.12
N GLU A 581 3.15 17.06 -20.70
CA GLU A 581 1.79 17.15 -21.27
C GLU A 581 1.57 16.24 -22.49
N ALA A 582 2.65 15.78 -23.13
CA ALA A 582 2.57 14.85 -24.26
C ALA A 582 2.55 13.37 -23.82
N GLN A 583 2.56 13.08 -22.52
CA GLN A 583 2.49 11.72 -22.00
C GLN A 583 1.11 11.11 -22.28
N VAL A 584 1.09 9.96 -22.96
CA VAL A 584 -0.11 9.20 -23.29
C VAL A 584 0.05 7.74 -22.89
N GLY A 585 -1.04 7.11 -22.44
CA GLY A 585 -1.06 5.71 -21.97
C GLY A 585 -1.15 5.60 -20.44
N GLY A 586 -1.00 4.38 -19.93
CA GLY A 586 -1.12 4.07 -18.51
C GLY A 586 0.16 4.35 -17.71
N GLU A 587 0.01 4.63 -16.42
CA GLU A 587 1.12 4.86 -15.49
C GLU A 587 1.41 3.64 -14.59
N PHE A 588 0.65 2.55 -14.77
CA PHE A 588 0.82 1.32 -14.00
C PHE A 588 2.19 0.66 -14.22
N ALA A 589 2.72 0.74 -15.43
CA ALA A 589 4.03 0.23 -15.83
C ALA A 589 4.95 1.37 -16.30
N ALA A 590 6.21 1.03 -16.55
CA ALA A 590 7.23 2.03 -16.88
C ALA A 590 6.89 2.81 -18.17
N ASN A 591 7.09 4.13 -18.15
CA ASN A 591 7.17 4.93 -19.37
C ASN A 591 8.31 4.41 -20.26
N LEU A 592 8.02 4.14 -21.53
CA LEU A 592 8.95 3.50 -22.47
C LEU A 592 9.64 4.47 -23.43
N THR A 593 9.36 5.77 -23.35
CA THR A 593 9.92 6.80 -24.25
C THR A 593 11.45 6.71 -24.36
N ARG A 594 12.13 6.65 -23.21
CA ARG A 594 13.60 6.60 -23.14
C ARG A 594 14.17 5.18 -23.17
N LEU A 595 13.40 4.16 -23.57
CA LEU A 595 13.86 2.76 -23.52
C LEU A 595 15.12 2.53 -24.38
N GLY A 596 15.16 3.12 -25.58
CA GLY A 596 16.29 3.02 -26.51
C GLY A 596 17.62 3.56 -25.98
N GLN A 597 17.58 4.47 -25.00
CA GLN A 597 18.79 5.01 -24.37
C GLN A 597 19.49 3.98 -23.48
N LYS A 598 18.76 3.07 -22.84
CA LYS A 598 19.33 2.20 -21.78
C LYS A 598 19.50 0.74 -22.16
N ALA A 599 18.60 0.20 -22.97
CA ALA A 599 18.48 -1.23 -23.18
C ALA A 599 19.09 -1.68 -24.51
N ASN A 600 19.54 -2.92 -24.55
CA ASN A 600 20.01 -3.58 -25.77
C ASN A 600 18.82 -4.06 -26.61
N TYR A 601 18.91 -3.96 -27.94
CA TYR A 601 17.79 -4.28 -28.84
C TYR A 601 17.36 -5.74 -28.73
N GLU A 602 18.32 -6.65 -28.72
CA GLU A 602 18.09 -8.09 -28.63
C GLU A 602 17.34 -8.46 -27.35
N TYR A 603 17.66 -7.79 -26.23
CA TYR A 603 16.94 -7.99 -24.98
C TYR A 603 15.50 -7.51 -25.06
N ILE A 604 15.24 -6.37 -25.73
CA ILE A 604 13.89 -5.84 -25.90
C ILE A 604 13.05 -6.82 -26.73
N VAL A 605 13.59 -7.34 -27.83
CA VAL A 605 12.90 -8.34 -28.66
C VAL A 605 12.53 -9.56 -27.82
N ARG A 606 13.49 -10.12 -27.08
CA ARG A 606 13.24 -11.26 -26.17
C ARG A 606 12.18 -10.94 -25.12
N TRP A 607 12.31 -9.79 -24.45
CA TRP A 607 11.42 -9.40 -23.36
C TRP A 607 9.98 -9.17 -23.84
N VAL A 608 9.82 -8.55 -25.02
CA VAL A 608 8.50 -8.33 -25.64
C VAL A 608 7.87 -9.66 -26.07
N HIS A 609 8.68 -10.59 -26.60
CA HIS A 609 8.21 -11.93 -26.96
C HIS A 609 7.72 -12.68 -25.72
N ASN A 610 8.52 -12.79 -24.66
CA ASN A 610 8.14 -13.49 -23.44
C ASN A 610 8.77 -12.86 -22.19
N PRO A 611 8.06 -11.95 -21.48
CA PRO A 611 8.61 -11.27 -20.33
C PRO A 611 8.74 -12.19 -19.10
N ARG A 612 8.06 -13.34 -19.11
CA ARG A 612 8.12 -14.34 -18.04
C ARG A 612 9.32 -15.27 -18.18
N GLU A 613 9.98 -15.32 -19.32
CA GLU A 613 11.11 -16.21 -19.52
C GLU A 613 12.31 -15.76 -18.66
N ARG A 614 12.87 -16.67 -17.86
CA ARG A 614 14.16 -16.45 -17.17
C ARG A 614 15.32 -16.92 -18.02
N TRP A 615 16.48 -16.30 -17.84
CA TRP A 615 17.72 -16.78 -18.46
C TRP A 615 18.20 -18.11 -17.88
N ALA A 616 18.01 -18.31 -16.57
CA ALA A 616 18.31 -19.56 -15.88
C ALA A 616 17.24 -19.83 -14.80
N PRO A 617 16.99 -21.11 -14.46
CA PRO A 617 16.01 -21.45 -13.45
C PRO A 617 16.60 -21.29 -12.05
N TYR A 618 15.82 -20.73 -11.14
CA TYR A 618 16.21 -20.58 -9.74
C TYR A 618 15.79 -21.80 -8.92
N CYS A 619 16.74 -22.37 -8.16
CA CYS A 619 16.45 -23.40 -7.18
C CYS A 619 16.27 -22.78 -5.78
N PRO A 620 15.07 -22.90 -5.17
CA PRO A 620 14.81 -22.35 -3.83
C PRO A 620 15.62 -23.00 -2.70
N LYS A 621 15.96 -24.28 -2.83
CA LYS A 621 16.66 -25.06 -1.79
C LYS A 621 18.15 -24.77 -1.79
N GLU A 622 18.76 -24.70 -2.97
CA GLU A 622 20.16 -24.27 -3.14
C GLU A 622 20.34 -22.74 -3.10
N LYS A 623 19.25 -21.99 -3.22
CA LYS A 623 19.22 -20.53 -3.16
C LYS A 623 20.11 -19.85 -4.21
N ARG A 624 20.22 -20.47 -5.38
CA ARG A 624 20.96 -19.97 -6.53
C ARG A 624 20.28 -20.40 -7.82
N ASP A 625 20.62 -19.72 -8.90
CA ASP A 625 20.23 -20.18 -10.23
C ASP A 625 21.16 -21.31 -10.68
N LEU A 626 20.57 -22.26 -11.39
CA LEU A 626 21.26 -23.43 -11.91
C LEU A 626 21.96 -23.11 -13.23
N THR A 627 23.07 -23.80 -13.48
CA THR A 627 23.87 -23.64 -14.69
C THR A 627 23.71 -24.86 -15.62
N PRO A 628 24.14 -24.76 -16.89
CA PRO A 628 24.22 -25.91 -17.77
C PRO A 628 25.02 -27.09 -17.19
N ASP A 629 26.05 -26.80 -16.38
CA ASP A 629 26.86 -27.83 -15.73
C ASP A 629 26.07 -28.63 -14.67
N ASP A 630 25.14 -27.99 -13.96
CA ASP A 630 24.27 -28.66 -12.99
C ASP A 630 23.38 -29.71 -13.68
N TYR A 631 22.85 -29.38 -14.86
CA TYR A 631 22.03 -30.29 -15.65
C TYR A 631 22.88 -31.42 -16.24
N LYS A 632 24.04 -31.09 -16.80
CA LYS A 632 24.97 -32.05 -17.39
C LYS A 632 25.47 -33.07 -16.35
N LYS A 633 25.74 -32.64 -15.12
CA LYS A 633 26.14 -33.53 -14.01
C LYS A 633 25.10 -34.62 -13.73
N ASN A 634 23.83 -34.35 -13.99
CA ASN A 634 22.72 -35.29 -13.80
C ASN A 634 22.25 -35.94 -15.11
N GLY A 635 23.02 -35.82 -16.20
CA GLY A 635 22.68 -36.40 -17.51
C GLY A 635 21.43 -35.80 -18.17
N LYS A 636 21.05 -34.57 -17.79
CA LYS A 636 19.87 -33.87 -18.34
C LYS A 636 20.30 -32.75 -19.29
N GLU A 637 19.48 -32.47 -20.29
CA GLU A 637 19.65 -31.30 -21.16
C GLU A 637 19.26 -30.01 -20.42
N PHE A 638 19.88 -28.87 -20.77
CA PHE A 638 19.59 -27.57 -20.14
C PHE A 638 18.29 -26.97 -20.68
N VAL A 639 17.18 -27.61 -20.35
CA VAL A 639 15.81 -27.21 -20.70
C VAL A 639 15.02 -27.11 -19.40
N PHE A 640 14.27 -26.01 -19.26
CA PHE A 640 13.42 -25.74 -18.11
C PHE A 640 12.12 -25.09 -18.54
N ASP A 641 11.01 -25.56 -17.99
CA ASP A 641 9.68 -25.08 -18.29
C ASP A 641 8.75 -25.34 -17.09
N THR A 642 7.51 -24.86 -17.17
CA THR A 642 6.56 -24.97 -16.08
C THR A 642 5.85 -26.32 -15.97
N VAL A 643 6.06 -27.25 -16.90
CA VAL A 643 5.25 -28.47 -17.06
C VAL A 643 6.11 -29.74 -16.99
N LYS A 644 7.05 -29.91 -17.92
CA LYS A 644 7.90 -31.11 -18.06
C LYS A 644 9.22 -30.97 -17.32
N HIS A 645 9.72 -29.75 -17.14
CA HIS A 645 11.06 -29.50 -16.59
C HIS A 645 11.02 -28.49 -15.43
N ALA A 646 10.08 -28.69 -14.51
CA ALA A 646 9.80 -27.79 -13.39
C ALA A 646 10.52 -28.17 -12.09
N GLU A 647 11.37 -29.19 -12.11
CA GLU A 647 12.06 -29.73 -10.93
C GLU A 647 13.56 -29.59 -11.04
N CYS A 648 14.18 -29.29 -9.90
CA CYS A 648 15.61 -29.14 -9.79
C CYS A 648 16.31 -30.49 -10.03
N PRO A 649 17.30 -30.57 -10.94
CA PRO A 649 18.03 -31.80 -11.21
C PRO A 649 18.85 -32.30 -10.02
N ASN A 650 19.23 -31.41 -9.09
CA ASN A 650 20.10 -31.74 -7.96
C ASN A 650 19.33 -32.26 -6.73
N ASP A 651 18.12 -31.76 -6.48
CA ASP A 651 17.41 -32.01 -5.22
C ASP A 651 15.89 -32.24 -5.36
N GLY A 652 15.34 -32.19 -6.58
CA GLY A 652 13.91 -32.41 -6.86
C GLY A 652 12.99 -31.26 -6.47
N ALA A 653 13.50 -30.15 -5.91
CA ALA A 653 12.66 -29.02 -5.53
C ALA A 653 12.03 -28.32 -6.75
N ALA A 654 10.83 -27.77 -6.57
CA ALA A 654 10.17 -26.99 -7.61
C ALA A 654 10.99 -25.74 -7.99
N LEU A 655 11.36 -25.64 -9.26
CA LEU A 655 12.12 -24.52 -9.81
C LEU A 655 11.24 -23.28 -10.01
N GLN A 656 11.83 -22.11 -9.79
CA GLN A 656 11.25 -20.85 -10.26
C GLN A 656 11.83 -20.53 -11.65
N VAL A 657 11.10 -20.98 -12.67
CA VAL A 657 11.45 -20.86 -14.10
C VAL A 657 10.89 -19.61 -14.76
N GLN A 658 10.01 -18.87 -14.07
CA GLN A 658 9.40 -17.64 -14.57
C GLN A 658 9.86 -16.39 -13.80
N ASN A 659 10.05 -15.28 -14.53
CA ASN A 659 10.29 -13.96 -13.96
C ASN A 659 9.03 -13.42 -13.26
N MET A 660 9.23 -12.73 -12.14
CA MET A 660 8.17 -12.10 -11.34
C MET A 660 7.75 -10.76 -11.98
N THR A 661 7.08 -10.85 -13.13
CA THR A 661 6.61 -9.69 -13.92
C THR A 661 5.09 -9.62 -13.98
N VAL A 662 4.55 -8.40 -13.96
CA VAL A 662 3.13 -8.15 -14.20
C VAL A 662 2.78 -8.11 -15.69
N MET A 663 3.78 -7.98 -16.56
CA MET A 663 3.56 -7.97 -18.00
C MET A 663 3.13 -9.38 -18.44
N PRO A 664 1.94 -9.54 -19.04
CA PRO A 664 1.50 -10.84 -19.52
C PRO A 664 2.30 -11.27 -20.75
N ASN A 665 2.33 -12.56 -21.05
CA ASN A 665 2.79 -13.05 -22.35
C ASN A 665 1.67 -12.80 -23.37
N PHE A 666 1.90 -11.90 -24.32
CA PHE A 666 0.95 -11.55 -25.39
C PHE A 666 0.98 -12.53 -26.57
N ARG A 667 1.86 -13.55 -26.52
CA ARG A 667 2.05 -14.58 -27.56
C ARG A 667 2.29 -13.97 -28.93
N LEU A 668 3.21 -13.00 -28.95
CA LEU A 668 3.59 -12.26 -30.14
C LEU A 668 4.45 -13.16 -31.02
N SER A 669 4.34 -12.97 -32.34
CA SER A 669 5.30 -13.61 -33.25
C SER A 669 6.70 -13.00 -33.02
N ASP A 670 7.75 -13.72 -33.44
CA ASP A 670 9.11 -13.18 -33.47
C ASP A 670 9.18 -11.85 -34.24
N GLN A 671 8.42 -11.73 -35.34
CA GLN A 671 8.41 -10.54 -36.17
C GLN A 671 7.68 -9.40 -35.48
N ASP A 672 6.49 -9.64 -34.93
CA ASP A 672 5.71 -8.65 -34.16
C ASP A 672 6.55 -8.10 -33.00
N SER A 673 7.33 -8.97 -32.34
CA SER A 673 8.23 -8.59 -31.24
C SER A 673 9.38 -7.70 -31.71
N ARG A 674 9.96 -7.98 -32.89
CA ARG A 674 10.96 -7.12 -33.53
C ARG A 674 10.38 -5.78 -33.94
N ASP A 675 9.21 -5.76 -34.56
CA ASP A 675 8.54 -4.53 -35.01
C ASP A 675 8.30 -3.60 -33.81
N ILE A 676 7.71 -4.12 -32.71
CA ILE A 676 7.51 -3.36 -31.48
C ILE A 676 8.85 -2.89 -30.89
N ALA A 677 9.86 -3.76 -30.82
CA ALA A 677 11.18 -3.37 -30.29
C ALA A 677 11.82 -2.25 -31.12
N THR A 678 11.73 -2.32 -32.45
CA THR A 678 12.23 -1.27 -33.36
C THR A 678 11.47 0.03 -33.16
N TYR A 679 10.15 -0.01 -33.02
CA TYR A 679 9.36 1.18 -32.67
C TYR A 679 9.83 1.80 -31.35
N LEU A 680 9.94 1.01 -30.29
CA LEU A 680 10.31 1.50 -28.95
C LEU A 680 11.73 2.11 -28.90
N ILE A 681 12.69 1.54 -29.62
CA ILE A 681 14.03 2.13 -29.71
C ILE A 681 14.03 3.41 -30.55
N SER A 682 13.15 3.50 -31.54
CA SER A 682 13.05 4.68 -32.40
C SER A 682 12.44 5.91 -31.71
N LEU A 683 11.76 5.74 -30.56
CA LEU A 683 11.14 6.83 -29.79
C LEU A 683 12.17 7.82 -29.26
N THR A 684 13.30 7.30 -28.80
CA THR A 684 14.43 8.12 -28.37
C THR A 684 15.71 7.38 -28.70
N PRO A 685 16.58 7.97 -29.54
CA PRO A 685 17.79 7.30 -29.98
C PRO A 685 18.72 7.01 -28.80
N ALA A 686 19.61 6.06 -29.02
CA ALA A 686 20.71 5.74 -28.12
C ALA A 686 21.43 7.01 -27.67
N ALA A 687 21.55 7.20 -26.36
CA ALA A 687 22.42 8.22 -25.80
C ALA A 687 23.86 7.71 -25.73
N GLN A 688 24.82 8.62 -25.89
CA GLN A 688 26.23 8.35 -25.63
C GLN A 688 26.52 8.65 -24.16
N TYR A 689 27.07 7.69 -23.45
CA TYR A 689 27.41 7.78 -22.04
C TYR A 689 28.93 7.80 -21.83
N PRO A 690 29.41 8.31 -20.69
CA PRO A 690 30.81 8.23 -20.33
C PRO A 690 31.33 6.79 -20.35
N GLU A 691 32.58 6.64 -20.76
CA GLU A 691 33.26 5.34 -20.83
C GLU A 691 33.31 4.69 -19.42
N ALA A 692 33.03 3.39 -19.35
CA ALA A 692 32.87 2.65 -18.11
C ALA A 692 33.83 1.45 -17.97
N SER A 693 35.07 1.60 -18.44
CA SER A 693 36.15 0.58 -18.40
C SER A 693 36.38 0.01 -17.00
N TYR A 694 36.23 0.86 -15.97
CA TYR A 694 36.43 0.46 -14.57
C TYR A 694 35.46 -0.64 -14.09
N MET A 695 34.36 -0.89 -14.81
CA MET A 695 33.35 -1.86 -14.37
C MET A 695 33.84 -3.31 -14.37
N ASP A 696 34.95 -3.62 -15.03
CA ASP A 696 35.57 -4.97 -15.01
C ASP A 696 36.67 -5.10 -13.95
N ASN A 697 36.89 -4.08 -13.10
CA ASN A 697 37.91 -4.11 -12.05
C ASN A 697 37.46 -5.01 -10.87
N PRO A 698 38.21 -6.06 -10.51
CA PRO A 698 37.86 -6.95 -9.39
C PRO A 698 37.84 -6.27 -8.02
N ALA A 699 38.69 -5.26 -7.78
CA ALA A 699 38.71 -4.54 -6.50
C ALA A 699 37.42 -3.73 -6.28
N LEU A 700 36.86 -3.18 -7.37
CA LEU A 700 35.57 -2.49 -7.32
C LEU A 700 34.41 -3.46 -7.11
N LYS A 701 34.51 -4.72 -7.59
CA LYS A 701 33.51 -5.76 -7.33
C LYS A 701 33.36 -6.02 -5.83
N GLU A 702 34.46 -6.26 -5.11
CA GLU A 702 34.39 -6.55 -3.67
C GLU A 702 33.89 -5.35 -2.85
N LYS A 703 34.32 -4.13 -3.20
CA LYS A 703 33.76 -2.91 -2.59
C LYS A 703 32.26 -2.78 -2.87
N GLY A 704 31.84 -3.02 -4.12
CA GLY A 704 30.46 -2.95 -4.56
C GLY A 704 29.55 -3.96 -3.86
N LYS A 705 30.04 -5.17 -3.61
CA LYS A 705 29.35 -6.19 -2.82
C LYS A 705 29.01 -5.67 -1.42
N THR A 706 29.99 -5.09 -0.72
CA THR A 706 29.77 -4.53 0.62
C THR A 706 28.75 -3.40 0.61
N LEU A 707 28.83 -2.50 -0.38
CA LEU A 707 27.90 -1.38 -0.52
C LEU A 707 26.46 -1.82 -0.84
N ILE A 708 26.29 -2.83 -1.70
CA ILE A 708 24.97 -3.39 -2.01
C ILE A 708 24.28 -3.95 -0.77
N LYS A 709 25.05 -4.61 0.10
CA LYS A 709 24.55 -5.07 1.39
C LYS A 709 24.18 -3.91 2.30
N GLN A 710 25.10 -2.95 2.45
CA GLN A 710 24.92 -1.80 3.33
C GLN A 710 23.70 -0.95 2.96
N TYR A 711 23.47 -0.74 1.66
CA TYR A 711 22.33 0.03 1.16
C TYR A 711 21.07 -0.80 0.93
N GLY A 712 21.12 -2.11 1.21
CA GLY A 712 19.96 -2.98 1.16
C GLY A 712 19.36 -3.16 -0.24
N CYS A 713 20.16 -3.09 -1.30
CA CYS A 713 19.63 -3.13 -2.67
C CYS A 713 18.86 -4.43 -2.96
N ALA A 714 19.23 -5.54 -2.31
CA ALA A 714 18.59 -6.84 -2.41
C ALA A 714 17.18 -6.92 -1.76
N GLY A 715 16.84 -5.96 -0.89
CA GLY A 715 15.47 -5.80 -0.39
C GLY A 715 14.50 -5.53 -1.55
N CYS A 716 14.91 -4.67 -2.48
CA CYS A 716 14.13 -4.30 -3.66
C CYS A 716 14.41 -5.18 -4.89
N HIS A 717 15.66 -5.62 -5.13
CA HIS A 717 16.07 -6.27 -6.36
C HIS A 717 16.42 -7.75 -6.19
N GLU A 718 16.27 -8.57 -7.23
CA GLU A 718 16.97 -9.86 -7.30
C GLU A 718 18.40 -9.61 -7.78
N ILE A 719 19.38 -9.90 -6.93
CA ILE A 719 20.81 -9.74 -7.20
C ILE A 719 21.50 -11.07 -6.93
N ARG A 720 22.33 -11.52 -7.87
CA ARG A 720 23.06 -12.78 -7.74
C ARG A 720 24.05 -12.69 -6.56
N GLY A 721 24.01 -13.65 -5.65
CA GLY A 721 24.82 -13.67 -4.43
C GLY A 721 24.20 -12.94 -3.23
N PHE A 722 22.95 -12.49 -3.35
CA PHE A 722 22.17 -11.82 -2.30
C PHE A 722 20.76 -12.40 -2.16
N GLU A 723 20.55 -13.64 -2.57
CA GLU A 723 19.23 -14.31 -2.57
C GLU A 723 18.62 -14.44 -1.17
N ASP A 724 19.46 -14.47 -0.13
CA ASP A 724 19.06 -14.60 1.27
C ASP A 724 19.00 -13.26 2.04
N GLU A 725 19.38 -12.16 1.40
CA GLU A 725 19.48 -10.88 2.11
C GLU A 725 18.08 -10.37 2.48
N GLN A 726 17.92 -10.01 3.75
CA GLN A 726 16.67 -9.46 4.25
C GLN A 726 16.54 -7.97 3.92
N ARG A 727 15.36 -7.43 4.16
CA ARG A 727 15.13 -5.99 4.03
C ARG A 727 15.85 -5.26 5.17
N ILE A 728 16.36 -4.06 4.88
CA ILE A 728 17.16 -3.27 5.83
C ILE A 728 16.34 -2.35 6.74
N GLY A 729 15.08 -2.09 6.39
CA GLY A 729 14.22 -1.18 7.12
C GLY A 729 13.59 -1.86 8.33
N LYS A 730 13.34 -1.07 9.39
CA LYS A 730 12.57 -1.50 10.57
C LYS A 730 11.20 -2.03 10.13
N GLU A 731 10.72 -3.08 10.79
CA GLU A 731 9.33 -3.50 10.63
C GLU A 731 8.39 -2.37 11.10
N LEU A 732 7.42 -2.01 10.26
CA LEU A 732 6.54 -0.87 10.48
C LEU A 732 5.12 -1.28 10.93
N THR A 733 4.85 -2.57 11.09
CA THR A 733 3.52 -3.11 11.47
C THR A 733 2.92 -2.41 12.68
N ALA A 734 3.74 -2.14 13.70
CA ALA A 734 3.32 -1.47 14.94
C ALA A 734 3.75 0.01 15.01
N GLU A 735 4.37 0.55 13.96
CA GLU A 735 4.91 1.91 13.96
C GLU A 735 3.85 2.89 13.46
N GLY A 736 3.51 3.88 14.29
CA GLY A 736 2.45 4.84 13.97
C GLY A 736 1.03 4.27 14.11
N ALA A 737 0.90 3.05 14.65
CA ALA A 737 -0.25 2.73 15.48
C ALA A 737 -0.28 3.82 16.54
#